data_AF-A0A941E8P4-F1
#
_entry.id   AF-A0A941E8P4-F1
#
_cell.length_a   1.000
_cell.length_b   1.000
_cell.length_c   1.000
_cell.angle_alpha   90.00
_cell.angle_beta   90.00
_cell.angle_gamma   90.00
#
_symmetry.space_group_name_H-M   'P 1'
#
loop_
_entity.id
_entity.type
_entity.pdbx_description
1 polymer ?
#
loop_
_entity_poly.entity_id
_entity_poly.type
_entity_poly.pdbx_seq_one_letter_code
_entity_poly.pdbx_strand_id
1 'polypeptide(L)'
;MLRLSRWYTRKPKLVGFSALALLILGLSAGAVITGFTHGFWPNLLLNAAGDMLGGMVILLMIEPIVSRAAVQIRQHAHLDFRLFARRIPQAEREIRVLDTYSGLFDTTNGLRSLPALHDAVLRGVHVKVLLMSPATDASRLRQEQLEASYPGLSIDGQIHNNISALGTMEQQLAQALRRIGAPPPIPMIGSDSEDTGVYPVRAAEPAAAAVQPAAAVGAFELRLYSVAAPFTLYQRDNSVLFALLPAYQFAHEAPQLEIAAGSLTGMQILEKFDELWEDARPVRRLAPIRLSHAEDSEPMWVRYLELGEEKYYISSRIDAALRIKPDQHFWLGEHGGEEHEAEPVPSDSTLHRQLLEAHDRKYSAERRGAPTFYQMWPSSEQPVPRGRTLDFDRLPTAQILQRLAGAERSVRLLDTSSNLIGQDGDAAGAEAFVQAALRAMANGATIRVLLLAPTTSAARERAKEIRDTHFDQMVERNIQRLRFLASQLPSRGIEPERLRVRLYDQLPEISVHQIDDRVLVGFLPYRRRSSMTSQLETERHSELGVYAVGQFEQIWTRARPLDGLRYVILRNQGTMVQGERLLVRAWQVGRTWHVASARIEELVAASEPRHPVHAWIEEAPGAQFWLSEPLIRDENVPVWDAFARLYGAADPGVPVRALDLVE
;
A
#
# COMPACT_ATOMS: atom_id res chain seq x y z
N MET A 1 -16.83 -29.63 -78.49
CA MET A 1 -16.31 -30.19 -77.21
C MET A 1 -15.25 -29.32 -76.51
N LEU A 2 -14.37 -28.58 -77.21
CA LEU A 2 -13.31 -27.74 -76.60
C LEU A 2 -13.77 -26.51 -75.76
N ARG A 3 -15.04 -26.07 -75.85
CA ARG A 3 -15.57 -24.94 -75.04
C ARG A 3 -16.15 -25.35 -73.68
N LEU A 4 -16.63 -26.60 -73.53
CA LEU A 4 -17.18 -27.08 -72.24
C LEU A 4 -16.08 -27.41 -71.23
N SER A 5 -14.91 -27.91 -71.67
CA SER A 5 -13.82 -28.26 -70.75
C SER A 5 -13.22 -27.05 -70.04
N ARG A 6 -13.19 -25.87 -70.68
CA ARG A 6 -12.76 -24.60 -70.05
C ARG A 6 -13.77 -24.05 -69.03
N TRP A 7 -15.04 -24.40 -69.17
CA TRP A 7 -16.08 -24.00 -68.21
C TRP A 7 -16.08 -24.93 -66.99
N TYR A 8 -15.86 -26.24 -67.23
CA TYR A 8 -15.71 -27.27 -66.20
C TYR A 8 -14.55 -26.98 -65.23
N THR A 9 -13.42 -26.47 -65.73
CA THR A 9 -12.25 -26.17 -64.89
C THR A 9 -12.35 -24.86 -64.11
N ARG A 10 -13.17 -23.89 -64.55
CA ARG A 10 -13.32 -22.59 -63.86
C ARG A 10 -14.43 -22.56 -62.82
N LYS A 11 -15.51 -23.33 -62.99
CA LYS A 11 -16.63 -23.39 -62.04
C LYS A 11 -17.23 -24.80 -61.97
N PRO A 12 -16.48 -25.82 -61.50
CA PRO A 12 -16.91 -27.22 -61.51
C PRO A 12 -18.23 -27.46 -60.76
N LYS A 13 -18.46 -26.71 -59.67
CA LYS A 13 -19.69 -26.78 -58.87
C LYS A 13 -20.95 -26.38 -59.66
N LEU A 14 -20.86 -25.34 -60.51
CA LEU A 14 -21.96 -24.86 -61.35
C LEU A 14 -22.29 -25.86 -62.46
N VAL A 15 -21.28 -26.54 -63.00
CA VAL A 15 -21.52 -27.57 -64.02
C VAL A 15 -22.19 -28.79 -63.42
N GLY A 16 -21.75 -29.23 -62.24
CA GLY A 16 -22.38 -30.33 -61.51
C GLY A 16 -23.87 -30.07 -61.21
N PHE A 17 -24.19 -28.86 -60.76
CA PHE A 17 -25.57 -28.45 -60.50
C PHE A 17 -26.43 -28.37 -61.77
N SER A 18 -25.92 -27.80 -62.85
CA SER A 18 -26.65 -27.76 -64.12
C SER A 18 -26.91 -29.15 -64.68
N ALA A 19 -25.96 -30.08 -64.55
CA ALA A 19 -26.15 -31.47 -64.96
C ALA A 19 -27.22 -32.18 -64.11
N LEU A 20 -27.22 -31.96 -62.80
CA LEU A 20 -28.22 -32.52 -61.89
C LEU A 20 -29.62 -31.93 -62.12
N ALA A 21 -29.72 -30.62 -62.38
CA ALA A 21 -30.99 -29.96 -62.73
C ALA A 21 -31.55 -30.49 -64.05
N LEU A 22 -30.70 -30.67 -65.07
CA LEU A 22 -31.10 -31.28 -66.34
C LEU A 22 -31.53 -32.74 -66.18
N LEU A 23 -30.86 -33.50 -65.31
CA LEU A 23 -31.24 -34.88 -64.98
C LEU A 23 -32.65 -34.91 -64.36
N ILE A 24 -32.93 -34.05 -63.39
CA ILE A 24 -34.24 -33.97 -62.72
C ILE A 24 -35.33 -33.49 -63.67
N LEU A 25 -35.06 -32.51 -64.53
CA LEU A 25 -35.98 -32.08 -65.59
C LEU A 25 -36.27 -33.23 -66.57
N GLY A 26 -35.25 -33.99 -66.95
CA GLY A 26 -35.39 -35.16 -67.82
C GLY A 26 -36.23 -36.26 -67.18
N LEU A 27 -35.97 -36.57 -65.91
CA LEU A 27 -36.75 -37.55 -65.13
C LEU A 27 -38.20 -37.08 -64.91
N SER A 28 -38.41 -35.78 -64.68
CA SER A 28 -39.76 -35.21 -64.50
C SER A 28 -40.56 -35.24 -65.80
N ALA A 29 -39.95 -34.87 -66.94
CA ALA A 29 -40.58 -34.99 -68.24
C ALA A 29 -40.89 -36.45 -68.58
N GLY A 30 -39.98 -37.38 -68.29
CA GLY A 30 -40.18 -38.82 -68.45
C GLY A 30 -41.37 -39.35 -67.63
N ALA A 31 -41.49 -38.94 -66.37
CA ALA A 31 -42.60 -39.32 -65.50
C ALA A 31 -43.97 -38.82 -66.01
N VAL A 32 -44.02 -37.59 -66.54
CA VAL A 32 -45.25 -37.03 -67.14
C VAL A 32 -45.63 -37.77 -68.43
N ILE A 33 -44.66 -38.04 -69.31
CA ILE A 33 -44.91 -38.72 -70.60
C ILE A 33 -45.36 -40.17 -70.40
N THR A 34 -44.86 -40.85 -69.37
CA THR A 34 -45.16 -42.27 -69.10
C THR A 34 -46.39 -42.49 -68.22
N GLY A 35 -47.05 -41.42 -67.74
CA GLY A 35 -48.26 -41.51 -66.92
C GLY A 35 -48.03 -41.94 -65.46
N PHE A 36 -46.78 -41.98 -64.99
CA PHE A 36 -46.42 -42.30 -63.61
C PHE A 36 -46.59 -41.08 -62.68
N THR A 37 -47.83 -40.63 -62.47
CA THR A 37 -48.14 -39.43 -61.70
C THR A 37 -48.50 -39.68 -60.23
N HIS A 38 -48.57 -40.95 -59.79
CA HIS A 38 -48.89 -41.30 -58.41
C HIS A 38 -47.87 -42.29 -57.81
N GLY A 39 -47.35 -41.97 -56.61
CA GLY A 39 -46.48 -42.85 -55.82
C GLY A 39 -45.08 -42.30 -55.53
N PHE A 40 -44.08 -43.18 -55.53
CA PHE A 40 -42.70 -42.93 -55.09
C PHE A 40 -41.99 -41.81 -55.87
N TRP A 41 -42.17 -41.75 -57.19
CA TRP A 41 -41.42 -40.82 -58.06
C TRP A 41 -41.76 -39.33 -57.84
N PRO A 42 -43.04 -38.91 -57.75
CA PRO A 42 -43.38 -37.54 -57.39
C PRO A 42 -42.82 -37.12 -56.03
N ASN A 43 -42.87 -38.01 -55.02
CA ASN A 43 -42.33 -37.71 -53.69
C ASN A 43 -40.80 -37.63 -53.67
N LEU A 44 -40.11 -38.51 -54.42
CA LEU A 44 -38.66 -38.46 -54.59
C LEU A 44 -38.23 -37.17 -55.30
N LEU A 45 -38.93 -36.77 -56.36
CA LEU A 45 -38.65 -35.54 -57.11
C LEU A 45 -38.91 -34.29 -56.26
N LEU A 46 -39.97 -34.28 -55.46
CA LEU A 46 -40.28 -33.17 -54.56
C LEU A 46 -39.20 -32.99 -53.48
N ASN A 47 -38.78 -34.10 -52.85
CA ASN A 47 -37.71 -34.08 -51.85
C ASN A 47 -36.36 -33.69 -52.46
N ALA A 48 -36.02 -34.27 -53.62
CA ALA A 48 -34.78 -33.95 -54.33
C ALA A 48 -34.74 -32.49 -54.82
N ALA A 49 -35.88 -31.94 -55.26
CA ALA A 49 -35.99 -30.52 -55.63
C ALA A 49 -35.82 -29.59 -54.41
N GLY A 50 -36.38 -29.98 -53.26
CA GLY A 50 -36.18 -29.27 -51.99
C GLY A 50 -34.72 -29.24 -51.56
N ASP A 51 -34.04 -30.39 -51.58
CA ASP A 51 -32.62 -30.50 -51.23
C ASP A 51 -31.71 -29.77 -52.22
N MET A 52 -32.06 -29.78 -53.53
CA MET A 52 -31.33 -29.00 -54.53
C MET A 52 -31.51 -27.49 -54.35
N LEU A 53 -32.73 -27.02 -54.06
CA LEU A 53 -32.96 -25.61 -53.77
C LEU A 53 -32.21 -25.18 -52.50
N GLY A 54 -32.24 -26.00 -51.46
CA GLY A 54 -31.44 -25.80 -50.24
C GLY A 54 -29.95 -25.72 -50.54
N GLY A 55 -29.40 -26.68 -51.29
CA GLY A 55 -28.01 -26.70 -51.71
C GLY A 55 -27.64 -25.50 -52.58
N MET A 56 -28.52 -25.06 -53.47
CA MET A 56 -28.30 -23.91 -54.35
C MET A 56 -28.30 -22.59 -53.57
N VAL A 57 -29.19 -22.43 -52.58
CA VAL A 57 -29.18 -21.28 -51.66
C VAL A 57 -27.89 -21.27 -50.84
N ILE A 58 -27.45 -22.43 -50.32
CA ILE A 58 -26.19 -22.54 -49.58
C ILE A 58 -25.00 -22.16 -50.48
N LEU A 59 -24.91 -22.67 -51.70
CA LEU A 59 -23.77 -22.46 -52.60
C LEU A 59 -23.73 -21.10 -53.30
N LEU A 60 -24.88 -20.52 -53.64
CA LEU A 60 -24.96 -19.27 -54.42
C LEU A 60 -25.24 -18.04 -53.56
N MET A 61 -25.89 -18.19 -52.41
CA MET A 61 -26.10 -17.08 -51.49
C MET A 61 -25.19 -17.16 -50.28
N ILE A 62 -25.15 -18.29 -49.56
CA ILE A 62 -24.45 -18.35 -48.27
C ILE A 62 -22.94 -18.47 -48.48
N GLU A 63 -22.45 -19.36 -49.36
CA GLU A 63 -21.03 -19.59 -49.58
C GLU A 63 -20.29 -18.33 -50.08
N PRO A 64 -20.84 -17.49 -50.97
CA PRO A 64 -20.19 -16.22 -51.35
C PRO A 64 -20.20 -15.17 -50.23
N ILE A 65 -21.21 -15.19 -49.34
CA ILE A 65 -21.26 -14.31 -48.16
C ILE A 65 -20.23 -14.76 -47.13
N VAL A 66 -20.17 -16.06 -46.85
CA VAL A 66 -19.21 -16.70 -45.95
C VAL A 66 -17.79 -16.59 -46.51
N SER A 67 -17.58 -16.75 -47.81
CA SER A 67 -16.27 -16.60 -48.43
C SER A 67 -15.82 -15.14 -48.49
N ARG A 68 -16.73 -14.18 -48.73
CA ARG A 68 -16.40 -12.75 -48.61
C ARG A 68 -16.08 -12.34 -47.17
N ALA A 69 -16.71 -12.97 -46.18
CA ALA A 69 -16.35 -12.83 -44.77
C ALA A 69 -15.01 -13.52 -44.43
N ALA A 70 -14.69 -14.65 -45.06
CA ALA A 70 -13.47 -15.42 -44.82
C ALA A 70 -12.22 -14.83 -45.51
N VAL A 71 -12.37 -14.07 -46.60
CA VAL A 71 -11.24 -13.51 -47.38
C VAL A 71 -10.48 -12.38 -46.67
N GLN A 72 -11.03 -11.81 -45.59
CA GLN A 72 -10.37 -10.73 -44.84
C GLN A 72 -9.54 -11.19 -43.65
N ILE A 73 -9.54 -12.48 -43.32
CA ILE A 73 -8.83 -12.99 -42.15
C ILE A 73 -7.53 -13.66 -42.60
N ARG A 74 -6.39 -12.99 -42.39
CA ARG A 74 -5.07 -13.62 -42.58
C ARG A 74 -4.55 -14.09 -41.24
N GLN A 75 -4.24 -15.37 -41.13
CA GLN A 75 -3.63 -15.93 -39.94
C GLN A 75 -2.10 -15.85 -40.05
N HIS A 76 -1.47 -15.31 -39.01
CA HIS A 76 -0.02 -15.34 -38.80
C HIS A 76 0.29 -16.31 -37.67
N ALA A 77 1.41 -17.03 -37.77
CA ALA A 77 1.79 -18.03 -36.76
C ALA A 77 2.12 -17.38 -35.39
N HIS A 78 2.69 -16.18 -35.43
CA HIS A 78 3.06 -15.37 -34.27
C HIS A 78 3.00 -13.88 -34.67
N LEU A 79 3.07 -12.99 -33.69
CA LEU A 79 3.14 -11.55 -33.92
C LEU A 79 4.58 -11.13 -34.28
N ASP A 80 4.77 -10.63 -35.50
CA ASP A 80 6.04 -10.06 -35.94
C ASP A 80 6.08 -8.55 -35.63
N PHE A 81 6.68 -8.19 -34.48
CA PHE A 81 6.87 -6.81 -34.06
C PHE A 81 7.65 -5.97 -35.08
N ARG A 82 8.60 -6.57 -35.82
CA ARG A 82 9.40 -5.87 -36.82
C ARG A 82 8.59 -5.56 -38.07
N LEU A 83 7.70 -6.46 -38.45
CA LEU A 83 6.75 -6.21 -39.54
C LEU A 83 5.76 -5.11 -39.15
N PHE A 84 5.22 -5.15 -37.93
CA PHE A 84 4.33 -4.11 -37.43
C PHE A 84 5.03 -2.75 -37.38
N ALA A 85 6.22 -2.68 -36.77
CA ALA A 85 7.01 -1.44 -36.69
C ALA A 85 7.33 -0.84 -38.06
N ARG A 86 7.61 -1.67 -39.08
CA ARG A 86 7.81 -1.21 -40.47
C ARG A 86 6.55 -0.63 -41.12
N ARG A 87 5.36 -0.96 -40.62
CA ARG A 87 4.07 -0.46 -41.11
C ARG A 87 3.59 0.79 -40.38
N ILE A 88 4.13 1.12 -39.20
CA ILE A 88 3.78 2.34 -38.43
C ILE A 88 3.93 3.63 -39.28
N PRO A 89 4.99 3.81 -40.10
CA PRO A 89 5.11 5.00 -40.95
C PRO A 89 3.97 5.17 -41.97
N GLN A 90 3.24 4.10 -42.28
CA GLN A 90 2.11 4.10 -43.22
C GLN A 90 0.77 4.40 -42.53
N ALA A 91 0.77 4.66 -41.22
CA ALA A 91 -0.44 5.04 -40.50
C ALA A 91 -0.87 6.45 -40.88
N GLU A 92 -2.16 6.64 -41.12
CA GLU A 92 -2.74 7.93 -41.51
C GLU A 92 -3.60 8.55 -40.41
N ARG A 93 -4.27 7.74 -39.58
CA ARG A 93 -5.29 8.23 -38.65
C ARG A 93 -5.10 7.72 -37.24
N GLU A 94 -4.96 6.41 -37.07
CA GLU A 94 -4.98 5.82 -35.73
C GLU A 94 -4.10 4.57 -35.60
N ILE A 95 -3.44 4.47 -34.46
CA ILE A 95 -2.72 3.28 -34.00
C ILE A 95 -3.24 2.94 -32.61
N ARG A 96 -3.67 1.70 -32.40
CA ARG A 96 -4.08 1.19 -31.08
C ARG A 96 -3.25 -0.02 -30.70
N VAL A 97 -2.79 -0.07 -29.46
CA VAL A 97 -2.05 -1.21 -28.89
C VAL A 97 -2.72 -1.61 -27.58
N LEU A 98 -3.06 -2.89 -27.44
CA LEU A 98 -3.51 -3.52 -26.19
C LEU A 98 -2.67 -4.77 -25.95
N ASP A 99 -1.95 -4.81 -24.84
CA ASP A 99 -1.24 -6.02 -24.40
C ASP A 99 -1.12 -6.08 -22.87
N THR A 100 -0.73 -7.23 -22.32
CA THR A 100 -0.26 -7.38 -20.94
C THR A 100 0.98 -6.50 -20.74
N TYR A 101 2.01 -6.82 -21.52
CA TYR A 101 3.18 -6.00 -21.83
C TYR A 101 3.51 -6.30 -23.29
N SER A 102 4.09 -5.36 -24.00
CA SER A 102 4.31 -5.46 -25.43
C SER A 102 5.80 -5.53 -25.74
N GLY A 103 6.21 -6.63 -26.37
CA GLY A 103 7.54 -6.75 -26.97
C GLY A 103 7.81 -5.70 -28.05
N LEU A 104 6.78 -4.98 -28.52
CA LEU A 104 6.95 -3.84 -29.40
C LEU A 104 7.83 -2.74 -28.77
N PHE A 105 7.81 -2.60 -27.45
CA PHE A 105 8.50 -1.52 -26.72
C PHE A 105 9.72 -2.02 -25.93
N ASP A 106 10.18 -3.26 -26.17
CA ASP A 106 11.39 -3.79 -25.55
C ASP A 106 12.67 -3.12 -26.08
N THR A 107 13.83 -3.45 -25.51
CA THR A 107 15.13 -2.88 -25.91
C THR A 107 15.52 -3.16 -27.36
N THR A 108 14.95 -4.18 -28.00
CA THR A 108 15.32 -4.59 -29.37
C THR A 108 14.39 -3.97 -30.41
N ASN A 109 13.08 -4.13 -30.23
CA ASN A 109 12.04 -3.64 -31.12
C ASN A 109 11.74 -2.16 -30.87
N GLY A 110 11.87 -1.69 -29.62
CA GLY A 110 11.69 -0.30 -29.18
C GLY A 110 12.55 0.70 -29.95
N LEU A 111 13.78 0.30 -30.31
CA LEU A 111 14.71 1.10 -31.13
C LEU A 111 14.13 1.51 -32.48
N ARG A 112 13.12 0.79 -32.99
CA ARG A 112 12.45 1.09 -34.27
C ARG A 112 11.02 1.57 -34.06
N SER A 113 10.28 0.97 -33.14
CA SER A 113 8.87 1.26 -32.94
C SER A 113 8.65 2.61 -32.26
N LEU A 114 9.42 2.98 -31.23
CA LEU A 114 9.22 4.23 -30.48
C LEU A 114 9.48 5.46 -31.36
N PRO A 115 10.60 5.54 -32.14
CA PRO A 115 10.77 6.64 -33.10
C PRO A 115 9.66 6.69 -34.16
N ALA A 116 9.22 5.52 -34.66
CA ALA A 116 8.16 5.47 -35.66
C ALA A 116 6.80 5.97 -35.11
N LEU A 117 6.48 5.66 -33.85
CA LEU A 117 5.28 6.17 -33.16
C LEU A 117 5.40 7.66 -32.90
N HIS A 118 6.53 8.13 -32.39
CA HIS A 118 6.82 9.55 -32.21
C HIS A 118 6.60 10.33 -33.52
N ASP A 119 7.17 9.86 -34.63
CA ASP A 119 7.01 10.51 -35.93
C ASP A 119 5.57 10.43 -36.45
N ALA A 120 4.83 9.36 -36.14
CA ALA A 120 3.42 9.24 -36.51
C ALA A 120 2.57 10.31 -35.82
N VAL A 121 2.81 10.56 -34.53
CA VAL A 121 2.10 11.62 -33.79
C VAL A 121 2.41 13.00 -34.36
N LEU A 122 3.68 13.27 -34.70
CA LEU A 122 4.07 14.52 -35.38
C LEU A 122 3.41 14.70 -36.76
N ARG A 123 3.01 13.61 -37.42
CA ARG A 123 2.26 13.63 -38.70
C ARG A 123 0.74 13.73 -38.54
N GLY A 124 0.21 13.76 -37.32
CA GLY A 124 -1.24 13.85 -37.09
C GLY A 124 -1.94 12.55 -36.70
N VAL A 125 -1.21 11.46 -36.49
CA VAL A 125 -1.78 10.16 -36.13
C VAL A 125 -2.10 10.09 -34.64
N HIS A 126 -3.27 9.57 -34.29
CA HIS A 126 -3.64 9.29 -32.90
C HIS A 126 -3.09 7.93 -32.46
N VAL A 127 -2.30 7.90 -31.39
CA VAL A 127 -1.68 6.70 -30.84
C VAL A 127 -2.26 6.43 -29.45
N LYS A 128 -2.95 5.30 -29.32
CA LYS A 128 -3.53 4.80 -28.07
C LYS A 128 -2.81 3.53 -27.62
N VAL A 129 -2.23 3.54 -26.43
CA VAL A 129 -1.55 2.38 -25.86
C VAL A 129 -2.23 1.99 -24.56
N LEU A 130 -2.56 0.72 -24.43
CA LEU A 130 -3.27 0.15 -23.30
C LEU A 130 -2.48 -1.05 -22.76
N LEU A 131 -1.88 -0.91 -21.58
CA LEU A 131 -1.07 -1.94 -20.95
C LEU A 131 -1.69 -2.41 -19.63
N MET A 132 -1.34 -3.60 -19.16
CA MET A 132 -1.84 -4.08 -17.87
C MET A 132 -1.20 -3.28 -16.73
N SER A 133 -1.98 -2.99 -15.68
CA SER A 133 -1.44 -2.37 -14.48
C SER A 133 -0.65 -3.41 -13.64
N PRO A 134 0.61 -3.11 -13.28
CA PRO A 134 1.48 -4.06 -12.57
C PRO A 134 1.08 -4.27 -11.09
N ALA A 135 0.15 -3.45 -10.57
CA ALA A 135 -0.29 -3.46 -9.17
C ALA A 135 -1.61 -4.20 -8.95
N THR A 136 -2.01 -5.08 -9.87
CA THR A 136 -3.35 -5.71 -9.86
C THR A 136 -3.29 -7.23 -9.70
N ASP A 137 -4.35 -7.81 -9.14
CA ASP A 137 -4.51 -9.27 -9.07
C ASP A 137 -4.48 -9.93 -10.46
N ALA A 138 -4.94 -9.23 -11.50
CA ALA A 138 -4.81 -9.68 -12.87
C ALA A 138 -3.35 -9.86 -13.29
N SER A 139 -2.46 -8.92 -12.91
CA SER A 139 -1.01 -9.05 -13.13
C SER A 139 -0.41 -10.24 -12.38
N ARG A 140 -0.77 -10.41 -11.10
CA ARG A 140 -0.30 -11.52 -10.27
C ARG A 140 -0.76 -12.88 -10.83
N LEU A 141 -2.03 -13.02 -11.17
CA LEU A 141 -2.56 -14.24 -11.77
C LEU A 141 -1.89 -14.54 -13.11
N ARG A 142 -1.59 -13.50 -13.91
CA ARG A 142 -0.86 -13.66 -15.17
C ARG A 142 0.58 -14.10 -14.95
N GLN A 143 1.23 -13.58 -13.91
CA GLN A 143 2.58 -13.98 -13.49
C GLN A 143 2.59 -15.46 -13.08
N GLU A 144 1.67 -15.88 -12.22
CA GLU A 144 1.52 -17.29 -11.80
C GLU A 144 1.26 -18.22 -13.00
N GLN A 145 0.43 -17.78 -13.95
CA GLN A 145 0.13 -18.51 -15.17
C GLN A 145 1.35 -18.73 -16.07
N LEU A 146 2.20 -17.71 -16.24
CA LEU A 146 3.37 -17.77 -17.12
C LEU A 146 4.60 -18.34 -16.43
N GLU A 147 4.71 -18.26 -15.11
CA GLU A 147 5.84 -18.80 -14.34
C GLU A 147 5.99 -20.32 -14.52
N ALA A 148 4.87 -21.03 -14.72
CA ALA A 148 4.89 -22.46 -15.03
C ALA A 148 5.62 -22.80 -16.34
N SER A 149 5.58 -21.90 -17.34
CA SER A 149 6.19 -22.09 -18.66
C SER A 149 7.52 -21.34 -18.82
N TYR A 150 7.73 -20.24 -18.07
CA TYR A 150 8.89 -19.36 -18.17
C TYR A 150 9.43 -19.00 -16.77
N PRO A 151 10.19 -19.90 -16.13
CA PRO A 151 10.77 -19.66 -14.81
C PRO A 151 11.68 -18.42 -14.82
N GLY A 152 11.49 -17.51 -13.86
CA GLY A 152 12.28 -16.29 -13.74
C GLY A 152 11.82 -15.12 -14.60
N LEU A 153 10.75 -15.26 -15.40
CA LEU A 153 10.09 -14.13 -16.04
C LEU A 153 9.51 -13.19 -14.98
N SER A 154 9.79 -11.89 -15.10
CA SER A 154 9.08 -10.84 -14.34
C SER A 154 8.17 -10.06 -15.29
N ILE A 155 6.90 -10.44 -15.38
CA ILE A 155 5.88 -9.70 -16.18
C ILE A 155 5.87 -8.24 -15.76
N ASP A 156 5.93 -8.06 -14.45
CA ASP A 156 5.96 -6.77 -13.81
C ASP A 156 7.15 -5.93 -14.29
N GLY A 157 8.37 -6.48 -14.33
CA GLY A 157 9.54 -5.78 -14.90
C GLY A 157 9.31 -5.38 -16.36
N GLN A 158 8.74 -6.28 -17.17
CA GLN A 158 8.43 -5.99 -18.58
C GLN A 158 7.41 -4.86 -18.76
N ILE A 159 6.35 -4.83 -17.95
CA ILE A 159 5.37 -3.74 -17.95
C ILE A 159 6.06 -2.42 -17.59
N HIS A 160 6.91 -2.42 -16.56
CA HIS A 160 7.65 -1.22 -16.13
C HIS A 160 8.60 -0.71 -17.20
N ASN A 161 9.33 -1.61 -17.88
CA ASN A 161 10.20 -1.25 -19.00
C ASN A 161 9.41 -0.58 -20.14
N ASN A 162 8.24 -1.11 -20.47
CA ASN A 162 7.37 -0.50 -21.48
C ASN A 162 6.86 0.88 -21.04
N ILE A 163 6.40 1.02 -19.79
CA ILE A 163 5.94 2.31 -19.25
C ILE A 163 7.06 3.35 -19.30
N SER A 164 8.27 2.98 -18.86
CA SER A 164 9.45 3.84 -18.90
C SER A 164 9.79 4.29 -20.32
N ALA A 165 9.89 3.33 -21.26
CA ALA A 165 10.23 3.62 -22.65
C ALA A 165 9.19 4.53 -23.35
N LEU A 166 7.89 4.30 -23.07
CA LEU A 166 6.80 5.16 -23.56
C LEU A 166 6.80 6.54 -22.89
N GLY A 167 7.16 6.63 -21.61
CA GLY A 167 7.34 7.89 -20.90
C GLY A 167 8.48 8.74 -21.48
N THR A 168 9.63 8.12 -21.78
CA THR A 168 10.73 8.81 -22.48
C THR A 168 10.29 9.35 -23.84
N MET A 169 9.57 8.53 -24.63
CA MET A 169 9.06 8.95 -25.94
C MET A 169 8.10 10.14 -25.81
N GLU A 170 7.22 10.14 -24.82
CA GLU A 170 6.29 11.24 -24.59
C GLU A 170 7.00 12.53 -24.18
N GLN A 171 8.04 12.45 -23.32
CA GLN A 171 8.85 13.62 -22.98
C GLN A 171 9.53 14.22 -24.22
N GLN A 172 10.07 13.37 -25.10
CA GLN A 172 10.65 13.80 -26.38
C GLN A 172 9.59 14.46 -27.27
N LEU A 173 8.39 13.88 -27.34
CA LEU A 173 7.26 14.45 -28.07
C LEU A 173 6.87 15.82 -27.48
N ALA A 174 6.75 15.95 -26.17
CA ALA A 174 6.44 17.21 -25.50
C ALA A 174 7.47 18.30 -25.82
N GLN A 175 8.76 17.96 -25.84
CA GLN A 175 9.82 18.88 -26.25
C GLN A 175 9.72 19.27 -27.73
N ALA A 176 9.44 18.31 -28.62
CA ALA A 176 9.25 18.57 -30.04
C ALA A 176 8.03 19.46 -30.31
N LEU A 177 6.91 19.20 -29.63
CA LEU A 177 5.67 19.98 -29.72
C LEU A 177 5.83 21.41 -29.22
N ARG A 178 6.58 21.62 -28.11
CA ARG A 178 6.95 22.96 -27.63
C ARG A 178 7.76 23.75 -28.68
N ARG A 179 8.68 23.10 -29.40
CA ARG A 179 9.49 23.76 -30.44
C ARG A 179 8.67 24.24 -31.65
N ILE A 180 7.55 23.58 -31.95
CA ILE A 180 6.67 23.92 -33.06
C ILE A 180 5.42 24.71 -32.64
N GLY A 181 5.34 25.14 -31.38
CA GLY A 181 4.22 25.93 -30.87
C GLY A 181 2.89 25.16 -30.72
N ALA A 182 2.93 23.84 -30.71
CA ALA A 182 1.76 22.98 -30.51
C ALA A 182 1.49 22.75 -29.00
N PRO A 183 0.22 22.55 -28.59
CA PRO A 183 -0.08 22.17 -27.22
C PRO A 183 0.65 20.86 -26.87
N PRO A 184 1.27 20.78 -25.68
CA PRO A 184 1.98 19.57 -25.27
C PRO A 184 1.01 18.39 -25.13
N PRO A 185 1.50 17.14 -25.28
CA PRO A 185 0.72 15.97 -24.91
C PRO A 185 0.44 16.01 -23.40
N ILE A 186 -0.64 15.35 -22.95
CA ILE A 186 -1.00 15.27 -21.54
C ILE A 186 0.17 14.62 -20.79
N PRO A 187 0.90 15.31 -19.89
CA PRO A 187 2.19 14.82 -19.39
C PRO A 187 2.04 13.61 -18.46
N MET A 188 2.81 12.54 -18.70
CA MET A 188 2.93 11.38 -17.81
C MET A 188 3.92 11.57 -16.65
N ILE A 189 4.95 12.41 -16.82
CA ILE A 189 6.04 12.61 -15.84
C ILE A 189 6.24 14.12 -15.61
N GLY A 190 6.37 14.52 -14.34
CA GLY A 190 6.31 15.90 -13.88
C GLY A 190 7.21 16.89 -14.63
N SER A 191 6.61 18.01 -15.05
CA SER A 191 7.31 19.30 -15.09
C SER A 191 6.50 20.27 -14.24
N ASP A 192 7.15 20.83 -13.23
CA ASP A 192 6.56 21.79 -12.29
C ASP A 192 6.02 23.01 -13.04
N SER A 193 4.70 23.12 -13.10
CA SER A 193 4.03 24.40 -13.22
C SER A 193 2.79 24.31 -12.35
N GLU A 194 2.76 25.15 -11.31
CA GLU A 194 1.59 25.42 -10.50
C GLU A 194 0.40 25.71 -11.41
N ASP A 195 -0.53 24.77 -11.54
CA ASP A 195 -1.81 25.02 -12.19
C ASP A 195 -2.90 24.76 -11.15
N THR A 196 -3.35 25.87 -10.58
CA THR A 196 -4.48 25.95 -9.66
C THR A 196 -5.72 25.51 -10.43
N GLY A 197 -6.41 24.50 -9.90
CA GLY A 197 -7.54 23.88 -10.56
C GLY A 197 -8.67 24.87 -10.88
N VAL A 198 -8.67 25.37 -12.12
CA VAL A 198 -9.81 26.01 -12.77
C VAL A 198 -9.74 25.69 -14.26
N TYR A 199 -10.53 24.72 -14.72
CA TYR A 199 -10.85 24.63 -16.15
C TYR A 199 -12.01 25.61 -16.43
N PRO A 200 -11.81 26.70 -17.20
CA PRO A 200 -12.96 27.48 -17.64
C PRO A 200 -13.68 26.72 -18.75
N VAL A 201 -14.98 26.55 -18.56
CA VAL A 201 -15.93 26.22 -19.63
C VAL A 201 -15.87 27.34 -20.66
N ARG A 202 -15.39 27.03 -21.87
CA ARG A 202 -15.25 28.03 -22.95
C ARG A 202 -16.60 28.21 -23.63
N ALA A 203 -17.24 29.36 -23.39
CA ALA A 203 -18.31 29.88 -24.23
C ALA A 203 -17.76 30.37 -25.58
N ALA A 204 -18.60 30.26 -26.61
CA ALA A 204 -18.28 30.57 -28.00
C ALA A 204 -18.22 32.08 -28.31
N GLU A 205 -17.58 32.39 -29.45
CA GLU A 205 -17.60 33.62 -30.30
C GLU A 205 -16.29 34.46 -30.36
N PRO A 206 -16.04 35.23 -31.46
CA PRO A 206 -15.86 34.75 -32.83
C PRO A 206 -14.58 35.30 -33.52
N ALA A 207 -14.37 34.81 -34.74
CA ALA A 207 -13.31 35.05 -35.74
C ALA A 207 -12.42 36.32 -35.66
N ALA A 208 -11.10 36.09 -35.69
CA ALA A 208 -10.14 36.99 -36.34
C ALA A 208 -8.83 36.28 -36.77
N ALA A 209 -8.41 36.59 -38.00
CA ALA A 209 -7.10 36.41 -38.63
C ALA A 209 -6.59 34.98 -38.94
N ALA A 210 -6.49 34.71 -40.25
CA ALA A 210 -5.92 33.52 -40.86
C ALA A 210 -4.43 33.37 -40.52
N VAL A 211 -4.15 32.55 -39.51
CA VAL A 211 -2.88 31.83 -39.36
C VAL A 211 -2.99 30.57 -40.22
N GLN A 212 -1.99 30.28 -41.04
CA GLN A 212 -1.89 29.01 -41.78
C GLN A 212 -2.19 27.85 -40.81
N PRO A 213 -3.05 26.86 -41.18
CA PRO A 213 -3.38 25.79 -40.26
C PRO A 213 -2.08 25.05 -39.94
N ALA A 214 -1.60 25.20 -38.70
CA ALA A 214 -0.58 24.33 -38.15
C ALA A 214 -1.05 22.90 -38.43
N ALA A 215 -0.23 22.09 -39.10
CA ALA A 215 -0.55 20.70 -39.37
C ALA A 215 -1.09 20.08 -38.09
N ALA A 216 -2.30 19.50 -38.14
CA ALA A 216 -2.96 18.97 -36.96
C ALA A 216 -2.04 17.91 -36.35
N VAL A 217 -1.45 18.23 -35.21
CA VAL A 217 -0.61 17.31 -34.46
C VAL A 217 -1.51 16.22 -33.89
N GLY A 218 -1.06 14.97 -33.95
CA GLY A 218 -1.80 13.83 -33.40
C GLY A 218 -1.81 13.84 -31.88
N ALA A 219 -2.44 12.84 -31.27
CA ALA A 219 -2.38 12.65 -29.81
C ALA A 219 -1.68 11.35 -29.48
N PHE A 220 -0.90 11.35 -28.40
CA PHE A 220 -0.40 10.13 -27.76
C PHE A 220 -1.08 9.97 -26.41
N GLU A 221 -1.59 8.78 -26.10
CA GLU A 221 -2.16 8.46 -24.80
C GLU A 221 -1.81 7.03 -24.38
N LEU A 222 -1.30 6.88 -23.15
CA LEU A 222 -1.07 5.61 -22.48
C LEU A 222 -2.04 5.46 -21.30
N ARG A 223 -2.77 4.35 -21.27
CA ARG A 223 -3.65 3.96 -20.16
C ARG A 223 -3.26 2.59 -19.61
N LEU A 224 -3.56 2.37 -18.33
CA LEU A 224 -3.43 1.05 -17.70
C LEU A 224 -4.80 0.47 -17.38
N TYR A 225 -5.01 -0.79 -17.75
CA TYR A 225 -6.20 -1.54 -17.37
C TYR A 225 -5.91 -2.43 -16.14
N SER A 226 -6.94 -2.63 -15.32
CA SER A 226 -6.85 -3.42 -14.08
C SER A 226 -7.60 -4.77 -14.15
N VAL A 227 -8.39 -4.99 -15.20
CA VAL A 227 -9.17 -6.21 -15.43
C VAL A 227 -8.52 -7.04 -16.51
N ALA A 228 -8.37 -8.35 -16.32
CA ALA A 228 -7.73 -9.23 -17.30
C ALA A 228 -8.38 -9.07 -18.70
N ALA A 229 -7.61 -8.56 -19.66
CA ALA A 229 -8.06 -8.48 -21.04
C ALA A 229 -8.11 -9.90 -21.64
N PRO A 230 -9.15 -10.27 -22.41
CA PRO A 230 -9.23 -11.59 -23.02
C PRO A 230 -8.41 -11.71 -24.32
N PHE A 231 -7.84 -10.62 -24.83
CA PHE A 231 -7.08 -10.58 -26.08
C PHE A 231 -6.00 -9.50 -26.09
N THR A 232 -5.08 -9.61 -27.03
CA THR A 232 -4.17 -8.54 -27.44
C THR A 232 -4.59 -7.95 -28.77
N LEU A 233 -4.26 -6.68 -29.01
CA LEU A 233 -4.61 -5.97 -30.23
C LEU A 233 -3.50 -5.03 -30.66
N TYR A 234 -3.20 -5.05 -31.96
CA TYR A 234 -2.31 -4.13 -32.65
C TYR A 234 -3.02 -3.63 -33.90
N GLN A 235 -3.62 -2.44 -33.81
CA GLN A 235 -4.31 -1.79 -34.92
C GLN A 235 -3.41 -0.75 -35.59
N ARG A 236 -3.49 -0.71 -36.91
CA ARG A 236 -3.07 0.42 -37.73
C ARG A 236 -4.17 0.73 -38.74
N ASP A 237 -4.82 1.87 -38.58
CA ASP A 237 -5.96 2.32 -39.39
C ASP A 237 -7.02 1.21 -39.55
N ASN A 238 -7.19 0.68 -40.77
CA ASN A 238 -8.18 -0.34 -41.09
C ASN A 238 -7.65 -1.79 -40.96
N SER A 239 -6.43 -2.01 -40.50
CA SER A 239 -5.88 -3.35 -40.25
C SER A 239 -5.72 -3.59 -38.75
N VAL A 240 -6.31 -4.68 -38.25
CA VAL A 240 -6.27 -5.10 -36.85
C VAL A 240 -5.60 -6.46 -36.78
N LEU A 241 -4.49 -6.57 -36.05
CA LEU A 241 -3.92 -7.83 -35.61
C LEU A 241 -4.43 -8.11 -34.19
N PHE A 242 -5.02 -9.28 -33.96
CA PHE A 242 -5.44 -9.67 -32.62
C PHE A 242 -5.18 -11.15 -32.35
N ALA A 243 -5.03 -11.49 -31.07
CA ALA A 243 -5.01 -12.86 -30.58
C ALA A 243 -5.69 -12.95 -29.22
N LEU A 244 -6.36 -14.08 -28.95
CA LEU A 244 -6.88 -14.37 -27.61
C LEU A 244 -5.71 -14.63 -26.66
N LEU A 245 -5.79 -14.11 -25.43
CA LEU A 245 -4.76 -14.26 -24.40
C LEU A 245 -4.75 -15.71 -23.89
N PRO A 246 -3.70 -16.48 -24.20
CA PRO A 246 -3.62 -17.89 -23.85
C PRO A 246 -3.04 -18.07 -22.44
N ALA A 247 -3.54 -19.04 -21.67
CA ALA A 247 -3.19 -19.18 -20.26
C ALA A 247 -1.68 -19.41 -20.01
N TYR A 248 -0.96 -20.17 -20.85
CA TYR A 248 0.41 -20.62 -20.54
C TYR A 248 1.48 -20.23 -21.57
N GLN A 249 1.20 -19.26 -22.44
CA GLN A 249 2.15 -18.78 -23.47
C GLN A 249 2.03 -17.26 -23.63
N PHE A 250 3.04 -16.63 -24.21
CA PHE A 250 2.97 -15.20 -24.53
C PHE A 250 1.95 -14.93 -25.63
N ALA A 251 1.28 -13.78 -25.54
CA ALA A 251 0.30 -13.40 -26.54
C ALA A 251 0.91 -13.23 -27.94
N HIS A 252 2.16 -12.78 -28.03
CA HIS A 252 2.87 -12.63 -29.30
C HIS A 252 3.30 -13.97 -29.92
N GLU A 253 3.38 -15.05 -29.13
CA GLU A 253 3.64 -16.40 -29.64
C GLU A 253 2.35 -17.10 -30.10
N ALA A 254 1.19 -16.58 -29.71
CA ALA A 254 -0.10 -17.09 -30.16
C ALA A 254 -0.34 -16.75 -31.65
N PRO A 255 -1.10 -17.61 -32.37
CA PRO A 255 -1.54 -17.28 -33.72
C PRO A 255 -2.33 -15.97 -33.75
N GLN A 256 -1.93 -15.06 -34.64
CA GLN A 256 -2.57 -13.75 -34.80
C GLN A 256 -3.53 -13.77 -35.99
N LEU A 257 -4.67 -13.12 -35.85
CA LEU A 257 -5.60 -12.91 -36.94
C LEU A 257 -5.52 -11.44 -37.38
N GLU A 258 -5.11 -11.21 -38.62
CA GLU A 258 -5.17 -9.92 -39.29
C GLU A 258 -6.53 -9.79 -39.96
N ILE A 259 -7.32 -8.81 -39.52
CA ILE A 259 -8.69 -8.56 -40.00
C ILE A 259 -8.86 -7.08 -40.35
N ALA A 260 -9.88 -6.77 -41.16
CA ALA A 260 -10.24 -5.38 -41.42
C ALA A 260 -11.01 -4.78 -40.23
N ALA A 261 -10.69 -3.54 -39.84
CA ALA A 261 -11.37 -2.84 -38.74
C ALA A 261 -12.88 -2.70 -38.99
N GLY A 262 -13.28 -2.46 -40.25
CA GLY A 262 -14.70 -2.40 -40.64
C GLY A 262 -15.42 -3.75 -40.80
N SER A 263 -14.76 -4.89 -40.57
CA SER A 263 -15.43 -6.20 -40.55
C SER A 263 -16.25 -6.37 -39.27
N LEU A 264 -17.23 -7.28 -39.25
CA LEU A 264 -18.04 -7.53 -38.04
C LEU A 264 -17.17 -7.88 -36.83
N THR A 265 -16.22 -8.80 -37.01
CA THR A 265 -15.26 -9.19 -35.97
C THR A 265 -14.33 -8.03 -35.59
N GLY A 266 -13.89 -7.23 -36.56
CA GLY A 266 -13.06 -6.05 -36.31
C GLY A 266 -13.78 -5.02 -35.44
N MET A 267 -15.03 -4.71 -35.77
CA MET A 267 -15.85 -3.78 -35.00
C MET A 267 -16.08 -4.27 -33.57
N GLN A 268 -16.40 -5.55 -33.37
CA GLN A 268 -16.59 -6.13 -32.03
C GLN A 268 -15.32 -6.07 -31.16
N ILE A 269 -14.17 -6.34 -31.76
CA ILE A 269 -12.89 -6.29 -31.03
C ILE A 269 -12.52 -4.85 -30.70
N LEU A 270 -12.75 -3.91 -31.62
CA LEU A 270 -12.52 -2.49 -31.37
C LEU A 270 -13.49 -1.91 -30.35
N GLU A 271 -14.75 -2.35 -30.34
CA GLU A 271 -15.72 -2.01 -29.30
C GLU A 271 -15.23 -2.49 -27.93
N LYS A 272 -14.71 -3.72 -27.83
CA LYS A 272 -14.09 -4.21 -26.58
C LYS A 272 -12.82 -3.47 -26.20
N PHE A 273 -12.01 -3.05 -27.17
CA PHE A 273 -10.89 -2.15 -26.88
C PHE A 273 -11.39 -0.83 -26.31
N ASP A 274 -12.43 -0.23 -26.90
CA ASP A 274 -12.96 1.06 -26.48
C ASP A 274 -13.65 0.95 -25.10
N GLU A 275 -14.36 -0.14 -24.79
CA GLU A 275 -14.84 -0.45 -23.44
C GLU A 275 -13.70 -0.49 -22.42
N LEU A 276 -12.64 -1.27 -22.72
CA LEU A 276 -11.47 -1.34 -21.85
C LEU A 276 -10.75 0.01 -21.77
N TRP A 277 -10.75 0.79 -22.83
CA TRP A 277 -10.12 2.12 -22.89
C TRP A 277 -10.84 3.12 -21.98
N GLU A 278 -12.17 3.14 -22.00
CA GLU A 278 -12.99 3.99 -21.15
C GLU A 278 -12.88 3.61 -19.67
N ASP A 279 -12.80 2.31 -19.37
CA ASP A 279 -12.57 1.82 -18.01
C ASP A 279 -11.12 2.01 -17.54
N ALA A 280 -10.17 1.98 -18.48
CA ALA A 280 -8.75 2.12 -18.18
C ALA A 280 -8.40 3.53 -17.71
N ARG A 281 -7.44 3.59 -16.80
CA ARG A 281 -7.01 4.85 -16.21
C ARG A 281 -5.82 5.41 -17.01
N PRO A 282 -5.83 6.70 -17.39
CA PRO A 282 -4.61 7.32 -17.89
C PRO A 282 -3.52 7.20 -16.83
N VAL A 283 -2.29 6.93 -17.26
CA VAL A 283 -1.12 6.91 -16.37
C VAL A 283 -0.83 8.34 -15.96
N ARG A 284 -1.58 8.83 -14.96
CA ARG A 284 -1.33 10.13 -14.36
C ARG A 284 -0.44 9.90 -13.15
N ARG A 285 0.82 10.29 -13.28
CA ARG A 285 1.72 10.56 -12.16
C ARG A 285 2.05 9.30 -11.35
N LEU A 286 2.88 8.43 -11.92
CA LEU A 286 3.62 7.40 -11.17
C LEU A 286 5.00 7.96 -10.80
N ALA A 287 5.50 7.57 -9.63
CA ALA A 287 6.85 7.91 -9.19
C ALA A 287 7.74 6.66 -9.30
N PRO A 288 8.93 6.77 -9.89
CA PRO A 288 9.87 5.67 -9.91
C PRO A 288 10.53 5.53 -8.53
N ILE A 289 10.57 4.30 -8.02
CA ILE A 289 11.35 3.91 -6.85
C ILE A 289 12.14 2.63 -7.16
N ARG A 290 13.28 2.40 -6.50
CA ARG A 290 14.12 1.19 -6.66
C ARG A 290 14.42 0.58 -5.30
N LEU A 291 14.77 -0.70 -5.27
CA LEU A 291 15.27 -1.35 -4.06
C LEU A 291 16.78 -1.07 -3.95
N SER A 292 17.25 -0.51 -2.83
CA SER A 292 18.66 -0.10 -2.70
C SER A 292 19.67 -1.26 -2.70
N HIS A 293 19.27 -2.44 -2.22
CA HIS A 293 20.16 -3.61 -2.16
C HIS A 293 20.37 -4.29 -3.53
N ALA A 294 19.65 -3.86 -4.55
CA ALA A 294 19.76 -4.38 -5.90
C ALA A 294 20.06 -3.20 -6.83
N GLU A 295 21.33 -2.80 -6.88
CA GLU A 295 21.83 -1.73 -7.75
C GLU A 295 21.39 -1.92 -9.20
N ASP A 296 21.26 -3.16 -9.67
CA ASP A 296 20.78 -3.52 -11.01
C ASP A 296 19.25 -3.72 -11.11
N SER A 297 18.48 -3.48 -10.04
CA SER A 297 17.02 -3.63 -10.07
C SER A 297 16.36 -2.54 -10.90
N GLU A 298 15.49 -2.95 -11.82
CA GLU A 298 14.68 -2.02 -12.61
C GLU A 298 13.80 -1.15 -11.69
N PRO A 299 13.64 0.15 -12.00
CA PRO A 299 12.75 1.02 -11.24
C PRO A 299 11.30 0.53 -11.29
N MET A 300 10.71 0.36 -10.12
CA MET A 300 9.28 0.12 -9.97
C MET A 300 8.53 1.45 -9.97
N TRP A 301 7.47 1.53 -10.75
CA TRP A 301 6.67 2.74 -10.89
C TRP A 301 5.44 2.63 -9.99
N VAL A 302 5.37 3.47 -8.97
CA VAL A 302 4.35 3.39 -7.92
C VAL A 302 3.42 4.59 -7.94
N ARG A 303 2.20 4.39 -7.44
CA ARG A 303 1.25 5.50 -7.25
C ARG A 303 1.78 6.41 -6.14
N TYR A 304 1.48 7.70 -6.21
CA TYR A 304 1.87 8.64 -5.16
C TYR A 304 0.82 9.73 -4.95
N LEU A 305 0.81 10.36 -3.78
CA LEU A 305 0.01 11.53 -3.44
C LEU A 305 0.91 12.66 -2.97
N GLU A 306 0.50 13.89 -3.21
CA GLU A 306 1.13 15.08 -2.66
C GLU A 306 0.10 15.74 -1.75
N LEU A 307 0.48 16.01 -0.50
CA LEU A 307 -0.35 16.68 0.48
C LEU A 307 0.51 17.74 1.18
N GLY A 308 0.35 19.00 0.79
CA GLY A 308 1.31 20.05 1.14
C GLY A 308 2.61 19.87 0.34
N GLU A 309 3.75 19.94 1.01
CA GLU A 309 5.08 19.72 0.42
C GLU A 309 5.52 18.24 0.45
N GLU A 310 4.75 17.38 1.10
CA GLU A 310 5.09 15.98 1.33
C GLU A 310 4.56 15.06 0.22
N LYS A 311 5.36 14.06 -0.16
CA LYS A 311 5.00 13.02 -1.12
C LYS A 311 4.84 11.66 -0.44
N TYR A 312 3.69 11.03 -0.66
CA TYR A 312 3.32 9.73 -0.11
C TYR A 312 3.21 8.69 -1.22
N TYR A 313 3.75 7.50 -1.01
CA TYR A 313 3.85 6.44 -2.01
C TYR A 313 2.89 5.31 -1.68
N ILE A 314 2.35 4.65 -2.70
CA ILE A 314 1.32 3.62 -2.57
C ILE A 314 1.69 2.45 -3.48
N SER A 315 2.05 1.31 -2.88
CA SER A 315 2.35 0.09 -3.62
C SER A 315 2.38 -1.14 -2.72
N SER A 316 1.66 -2.19 -3.13
CA SER A 316 1.71 -3.51 -2.49
C SER A 316 3.09 -4.17 -2.53
N ARG A 317 4.01 -3.67 -3.38
CA ARG A 317 5.39 -4.13 -3.43
C ARG A 317 6.29 -3.48 -2.41
N ILE A 318 5.98 -2.26 -1.97
CA ILE A 318 6.64 -1.69 -0.79
C ILE A 318 6.27 -2.57 0.40
N ASP A 319 4.98 -2.92 0.55
CA ASP A 319 4.55 -3.88 1.58
C ASP A 319 5.26 -5.24 1.44
N ALA A 320 5.38 -5.78 0.22
CA ALA A 320 6.03 -7.08 -0.01
C ALA A 320 7.54 -7.04 0.27
N ALA A 321 8.23 -5.99 -0.17
CA ALA A 321 9.66 -5.83 0.06
C ALA A 321 9.96 -5.67 1.55
N LEU A 322 9.18 -4.87 2.27
CA LEU A 322 9.29 -4.71 3.72
C LEU A 322 8.93 -5.99 4.49
N ARG A 323 8.01 -6.83 3.98
CA ARG A 323 7.72 -8.15 4.56
C ARG A 323 8.88 -9.12 4.43
N ILE A 324 9.57 -9.10 3.28
CA ILE A 324 10.74 -9.96 3.03
C ILE A 324 11.96 -9.46 3.81
N LYS A 325 12.17 -8.15 3.79
CA LYS A 325 13.31 -7.47 4.40
C LYS A 325 12.82 -6.19 5.10
N PRO A 326 12.61 -6.20 6.42
CA PRO A 326 12.09 -5.04 7.17
C PRO A 326 12.99 -3.79 7.11
N ASP A 327 14.30 -3.96 6.89
CA ASP A 327 15.30 -2.91 6.68
C ASP A 327 15.51 -2.59 5.18
N GLN A 328 14.50 -2.82 4.34
CA GLN A 328 14.57 -2.48 2.93
C GLN A 328 14.58 -0.96 2.72
N HIS A 329 15.63 -0.43 2.10
CA HIS A 329 15.68 0.97 1.66
C HIS A 329 15.32 1.09 0.18
N PHE A 330 14.94 2.30 -0.23
CA PHE A 330 14.47 2.61 -1.57
C PHE A 330 15.23 3.80 -2.13
N TRP A 331 15.63 3.77 -3.40
CA TRP A 331 16.00 5.01 -4.07
C TRP A 331 14.77 5.63 -4.71
N LEU A 332 14.62 6.94 -4.54
CA LEU A 332 13.62 7.72 -5.27
C LEU A 332 14.21 8.15 -6.62
N GLY A 333 13.42 8.08 -7.69
CA GLY A 333 13.91 8.43 -9.02
C GLY A 333 14.36 7.22 -9.85
N GLU A 334 14.71 7.48 -11.11
CA GLU A 334 15.16 6.45 -12.05
C GLU A 334 16.66 6.09 -11.86
N HIS A 335 17.45 7.06 -11.41
CA HIS A 335 18.92 7.03 -11.49
C HIS A 335 19.64 6.67 -10.19
N GLY A 336 18.93 6.12 -9.20
CA GLY A 336 19.49 5.94 -7.86
C GLY A 336 19.79 7.29 -7.20
N GLY A 337 20.28 7.28 -5.96
CA GLY A 337 20.55 8.51 -5.23
C GLY A 337 20.68 8.26 -3.74
N GLU A 338 20.21 9.21 -2.94
CA GLU A 338 20.09 9.05 -1.50
C GLU A 338 19.12 7.90 -1.20
N GLU A 339 19.55 6.94 -0.38
CA GLU A 339 18.66 5.86 0.10
C GLU A 339 17.53 6.47 0.92
N HIS A 340 16.34 5.89 0.85
CA HIS A 340 15.18 6.32 1.62
C HIS A 340 14.55 5.14 2.35
N GLU A 341 14.06 5.39 3.56
CA GLU A 341 13.25 4.44 4.31
C GLU A 341 11.77 4.67 4.05
N ALA A 342 10.99 3.59 3.92
CA ALA A 342 9.55 3.65 3.75
C ALA A 342 8.83 3.45 5.10
N GLU A 343 8.22 4.51 5.64
CA GLU A 343 7.42 4.43 6.86
C GLU A 343 5.92 4.37 6.54
N PRO A 344 5.18 3.31 6.96
CA PRO A 344 3.75 3.23 6.72
C PRO A 344 2.98 4.25 7.56
N VAL A 345 2.10 5.01 6.92
CA VAL A 345 1.19 5.93 7.60
C VAL A 345 0.13 5.12 8.37
N PRO A 346 0.00 5.29 9.70
CA PRO A 346 -0.92 4.51 10.52
C PRO A 346 -2.37 4.60 10.04
N SER A 347 -3.03 3.47 9.85
CA SER A 347 -4.39 3.38 9.28
C SER A 347 -5.47 4.09 10.10
N ASP A 348 -5.24 4.30 11.40
CA ASP A 348 -6.13 4.99 12.33
C ASP A 348 -5.88 6.51 12.41
N SER A 349 -4.84 7.02 11.73
CA SER A 349 -4.47 8.43 11.79
C SER A 349 -5.39 9.35 10.98
N THR A 350 -5.47 10.63 11.39
CA THR A 350 -6.14 11.68 10.60
C THR A 350 -5.46 11.88 9.25
N LEU A 351 -4.12 11.75 9.19
CA LEU A 351 -3.36 11.82 7.95
C LEU A 351 -3.77 10.70 6.98
N HIS A 352 -3.94 9.46 7.46
CA HIS A 352 -4.42 8.36 6.63
C HIS A 352 -5.79 8.64 6.04
N ARG A 353 -6.73 9.22 6.80
CA ARG A 353 -8.05 9.64 6.28
C ARG A 353 -7.93 10.70 5.18
N GLN A 354 -7.09 11.72 5.38
CA GLN A 354 -6.83 12.76 4.38
C GLN A 354 -6.20 12.19 3.11
N LEU A 355 -5.26 11.26 3.25
CA LEU A 355 -4.63 10.55 2.14
C LEU A 355 -5.63 9.64 1.43
N LEU A 356 -6.56 9.02 2.14
CA LEU A 356 -7.65 8.24 1.56
C LEU A 356 -8.57 9.12 0.69
N GLU A 357 -8.93 10.30 1.18
CA GLU A 357 -9.74 11.28 0.43
C GLU A 357 -8.97 11.85 -0.77
N ALA A 358 -7.67 12.13 -0.61
CA ALA A 358 -6.81 12.58 -1.71
C ALA A 358 -6.59 11.46 -2.74
N HIS A 359 -6.43 10.22 -2.28
CA HIS A 359 -6.36 9.02 -3.12
C HIS A 359 -7.61 8.89 -3.97
N ASP A 360 -8.78 8.93 -3.35
CA ASP A 360 -10.05 8.77 -4.06
C ASP A 360 -10.29 9.92 -5.06
N ARG A 361 -9.88 11.14 -4.73
CA ARG A 361 -9.92 12.26 -5.67
C ARG A 361 -8.94 12.09 -6.83
N LYS A 362 -7.72 11.62 -6.58
CA LYS A 362 -6.64 11.52 -7.59
C LYS A 362 -6.76 10.27 -8.46
N TYR A 363 -7.21 9.16 -7.89
CA TYR A 363 -7.20 7.82 -8.52
C TYR A 363 -8.61 7.21 -8.70
N SER A 364 -9.68 7.89 -8.27
CA SER A 364 -11.08 7.40 -8.28
C SER A 364 -11.31 6.15 -7.42
N ALA A 365 -12.55 5.94 -6.97
CA ALA A 365 -12.94 4.98 -5.93
C ALA A 365 -12.81 3.48 -6.33
N GLU A 366 -11.59 2.99 -6.55
CA GLU A 366 -11.26 1.57 -6.60
C GLU A 366 -11.02 1.06 -5.16
N ARG A 367 -12.06 0.84 -4.36
CA ARG A 367 -11.87 0.20 -3.04
C ARG A 367 -12.33 -1.25 -3.06
N ARG A 368 -11.36 -2.19 -3.03
CA ARG A 368 -11.55 -3.55 -2.46
C ARG A 368 -10.76 -3.76 -1.15
N GLY A 369 -9.94 -2.79 -0.75
CA GLY A 369 -9.20 -2.75 0.52
C GLY A 369 -8.62 -1.35 0.77
N ALA A 370 -8.24 -1.05 2.02
CA ALA A 370 -7.59 0.23 2.34
C ALA A 370 -6.12 0.20 1.89
N PRO A 371 -5.66 1.12 1.01
CA PRO A 371 -4.27 1.17 0.60
C PRO A 371 -3.35 1.56 1.77
N THR A 372 -2.16 0.94 1.84
CA THR A 372 -1.08 1.42 2.71
C THR A 372 -0.40 2.61 2.04
N PHE A 373 -0.29 3.73 2.75
CA PHE A 373 0.48 4.89 2.31
C PHE A 373 1.84 4.87 3.00
N TYR A 374 2.89 5.24 2.27
CA TYR A 374 4.27 5.30 2.78
C TYR A 374 4.84 6.70 2.64
N GLN A 375 5.44 7.21 3.71
CA GLN A 375 6.31 8.38 3.62
C GLN A 375 7.75 7.91 3.42
N MET A 376 8.47 8.54 2.50
CA MET A 376 9.86 8.17 2.18
C MET A 376 10.80 9.19 2.83
N TRP A 377 11.64 8.72 3.74
CA TRP A 377 12.57 9.56 4.48
C TRP A 377 13.99 9.31 4.01
N PRO A 378 14.82 10.35 3.77
CA PRO A 378 16.23 10.16 3.48
C PRO A 378 16.90 9.33 4.59
N SER A 379 17.52 8.23 4.20
CA SER A 379 18.37 7.42 5.06
C SER A 379 19.58 8.27 5.39
N SER A 380 19.66 8.74 6.64
CA SER A 380 20.72 9.64 7.06
C SER A 380 22.08 8.94 6.99
N GLU A 381 22.79 9.06 5.86
CA GLU A 381 24.18 8.66 5.77
C GLU A 381 25.06 9.73 6.42
N GLN A 382 25.58 9.42 7.60
CA GLN A 382 27.03 9.39 7.70
C GLN A 382 27.46 7.92 7.70
N PRO A 383 28.51 7.53 6.95
CA PRO A 383 29.04 6.18 6.99
C PRO A 383 29.75 5.98 8.34
N VAL A 384 28.97 5.67 9.37
CA VAL A 384 29.47 5.06 10.60
C VAL A 384 29.75 3.60 10.23
N PRO A 385 30.92 3.05 10.56
CA PRO A 385 31.28 1.69 10.18
C PRO A 385 30.17 0.71 10.54
N ARG A 386 29.57 0.08 9.52
CA ARG A 386 28.61 -1.03 9.69
C ARG A 386 29.24 -2.05 10.63
N GLY A 387 28.57 -2.31 11.76
CA GLY A 387 28.84 -3.47 12.60
C GLY A 387 29.69 -3.28 13.85
N ARG A 388 29.95 -2.05 14.33
CA ARG A 388 30.49 -1.89 15.70
C ARG A 388 29.42 -1.43 16.66
N THR A 389 28.75 -2.39 17.30
CA THR A 389 28.03 -2.13 18.55
C THR A 389 29.00 -1.49 19.52
N LEU A 390 28.70 -0.27 19.97
CA LEU A 390 29.49 0.38 21.01
C LEU A 390 29.00 -0.13 22.35
N ASP A 391 29.90 -0.71 23.13
CA ASP A 391 29.62 -1.17 24.48
C ASP A 391 29.95 -0.06 25.49
N PHE A 392 29.02 0.21 26.39
CA PHE A 392 29.20 1.08 27.53
C PHE A 392 28.98 0.27 28.80
N ASP A 393 29.92 0.30 29.75
CA ASP A 393 29.78 -0.44 31.02
C ASP A 393 28.52 -0.08 31.85
N ARG A 394 27.93 1.09 31.57
CA ARG A 394 26.72 1.63 32.22
C ARG A 394 26.01 2.59 31.28
N LEU A 395 24.78 2.98 31.62
CA LEU A 395 24.01 3.95 30.84
C LEU A 395 24.77 5.29 30.70
N PRO A 396 25.12 5.74 29.47
CA PRO A 396 25.86 6.98 29.26
C PRO A 396 24.93 8.20 29.32
N THR A 397 24.36 8.48 30.49
CA THR A 397 23.30 9.48 30.70
C THR A 397 23.59 10.84 30.06
N ALA A 398 24.80 11.38 30.21
CA ALA A 398 25.15 12.68 29.64
C ALA A 398 25.07 12.69 28.10
N GLN A 399 25.53 11.62 27.45
CA GLN A 399 25.49 11.49 26.00
C GLN A 399 24.05 11.32 25.50
N ILE A 400 23.23 10.53 26.23
CA ILE A 400 21.81 10.37 25.92
C ILE A 400 21.07 11.71 26.05
N LEU A 401 21.33 12.48 27.12
CA LEU A 401 20.71 13.80 27.31
C LEU A 401 21.12 14.80 26.22
N GLN A 402 22.38 14.79 25.81
CA GLN A 402 22.86 15.63 24.70
C GLN A 402 22.14 15.28 23.39
N ARG A 403 22.01 13.99 23.08
CA ARG A 403 21.29 13.52 21.88
C ARG A 403 19.79 13.82 21.96
N LEU A 404 19.18 13.62 23.14
CA LEU A 404 17.78 13.93 23.39
C LEU A 404 17.49 15.39 23.07
N ALA A 405 18.33 16.32 23.54
CA ALA A 405 18.17 17.74 23.28
C ALA A 405 18.24 18.13 21.79
N GLY A 406 18.89 17.30 20.97
CA GLY A 406 18.99 17.47 19.52
C GLY A 406 18.06 16.58 18.71
N ALA A 407 17.15 15.83 19.35
CA ALA A 407 16.26 14.93 18.64
C ALA A 407 15.23 15.72 17.82
N GLU A 408 14.92 15.22 16.63
CA GLU A 408 14.01 15.90 15.69
C GLU A 408 12.79 15.03 15.34
N ARG A 409 12.89 13.70 15.45
CA ARG A 409 11.81 12.78 15.00
C ARG A 409 11.17 12.02 16.15
N SER A 410 11.92 11.14 16.81
CA SER A 410 11.32 10.22 17.79
C SER A 410 12.27 9.86 18.91
N VAL A 411 11.70 9.82 20.12
CA VAL A 411 12.39 9.38 21.33
C VAL A 411 11.52 8.30 21.98
N ARG A 412 12.10 7.14 22.23
CA ARG A 412 11.46 6.03 22.95
C ARG A 412 12.31 5.64 24.15
N LEU A 413 11.71 5.68 25.33
CA LEU A 413 12.34 5.29 26.59
C LEU A 413 11.55 4.13 27.19
N LEU A 414 12.13 2.93 27.25
CA LEU A 414 11.60 1.78 27.98
C LEU A 414 12.58 1.43 29.09
N ASP A 415 12.11 1.57 30.32
CA ASP A 415 12.90 1.22 31.49
C ASP A 415 11.97 0.73 32.62
N THR A 416 12.52 0.02 33.61
CA THR A 416 11.78 -0.26 34.85
C THR A 416 11.68 0.97 35.72
N SER A 417 12.79 1.72 35.76
CA SER A 417 12.96 2.93 36.55
C SER A 417 14.20 3.63 35.98
N SER A 418 14.07 4.86 35.49
CA SER A 418 15.11 5.48 34.67
C SER A 418 15.86 6.58 35.42
N ASN A 419 17.16 6.36 35.63
CA ASN A 419 18.06 7.39 36.12
C ASN A 419 18.19 8.57 35.14
N LEU A 420 17.85 8.36 33.86
CA LEU A 420 17.80 9.42 32.86
C LEU A 420 16.76 10.49 33.21
N ILE A 421 15.61 10.08 33.77
CA ILE A 421 14.51 10.96 34.22
C ILE A 421 14.84 11.57 35.61
N GLY A 422 15.93 11.12 36.21
CA GLY A 422 16.51 11.63 37.44
C GLY A 422 16.50 10.61 38.57
N GLN A 423 17.59 10.58 39.32
CA GLN A 423 17.81 9.75 40.49
C GLN A 423 17.57 10.55 41.79
N ASP A 424 17.60 9.85 42.92
CA ASP A 424 17.45 10.47 44.24
C ASP A 424 18.66 11.36 44.58
N GLY A 425 18.38 12.59 45.01
CA GLY A 425 19.42 13.58 45.35
C GLY A 425 20.04 14.30 44.16
N ASP A 426 19.67 13.97 42.92
CA ASP A 426 20.22 14.56 41.69
C ASP A 426 19.22 15.51 40.99
N ALA A 427 19.01 16.67 41.60
CA ALA A 427 18.14 17.70 41.03
C ALA A 427 18.67 18.21 39.68
N ALA A 428 19.99 18.30 39.53
CA ALA A 428 20.63 18.78 38.30
C ALA A 428 20.39 17.84 37.11
N GLY A 429 20.53 16.52 37.32
CA GLY A 429 20.23 15.52 36.29
C GLY A 429 18.76 15.53 35.88
N ALA A 430 17.84 15.68 36.85
CA ALA A 430 16.42 15.78 36.57
C ALA A 430 16.06 17.05 35.77
N GLU A 431 16.64 18.20 36.12
CA GLU A 431 16.51 19.46 35.39
C GLU A 431 17.04 19.30 33.95
N ALA A 432 18.22 18.69 33.79
CA ALA A 432 18.84 18.47 32.48
C ALA A 432 17.95 17.61 31.57
N PHE A 433 17.30 16.58 32.10
CA PHE A 433 16.32 15.78 31.36
C PHE A 433 15.12 16.60 30.90
N VAL A 434 14.53 17.38 31.81
CA VAL A 434 13.37 18.23 31.50
C VAL A 434 13.72 19.23 30.38
N GLN A 435 14.87 19.90 30.48
CA GLN A 435 15.31 20.85 29.45
C GLN A 435 15.58 20.15 28.10
N ALA A 436 16.23 18.99 28.11
CA ALA A 436 16.50 18.22 26.90
C ALA A 436 15.19 17.76 26.22
N ALA A 437 14.23 17.24 26.99
CA ALA A 437 12.93 16.80 26.49
C ALA A 437 12.11 17.95 25.91
N LEU A 438 12.08 19.11 26.59
CA LEU A 438 11.40 20.31 26.09
C LEU A 438 12.00 20.79 24.77
N ARG A 439 13.33 20.76 24.63
CA ARG A 439 14.01 21.14 23.39
C ARG A 439 13.71 20.16 22.25
N ALA A 440 13.76 18.85 22.52
CA ALA A 440 13.40 17.82 21.56
C ALA A 440 11.98 18.03 21.01
N MET A 441 11.00 18.24 21.89
CA MET A 441 9.61 18.46 21.49
C MET A 441 9.43 19.77 20.73
N ALA A 442 10.17 20.83 21.08
CA ALA A 442 10.18 22.09 20.34
C ALA A 442 10.78 21.93 18.92
N ASN A 443 11.73 21.01 18.72
CA ASN A 443 12.27 20.66 17.40
C ASN A 443 11.31 19.76 16.58
N GLY A 444 10.19 19.32 17.16
CA GLY A 444 9.23 18.43 16.48
C GLY A 444 9.32 16.95 16.87
N ALA A 445 10.22 16.56 17.77
CA ALA A 445 10.31 15.16 18.18
C ALA A 445 9.08 14.72 19.00
N THR A 446 8.67 13.47 18.82
CA THR A 446 7.67 12.83 19.70
C THR A 446 8.37 11.95 20.73
N ILE A 447 8.09 12.18 22.02
CA ILE A 447 8.64 11.42 23.14
C ILE A 447 7.61 10.42 23.66
N ARG A 448 7.98 9.14 23.66
CA ARG A 448 7.21 8.03 24.20
C ARG A 448 7.98 7.38 25.34
N VAL A 449 7.36 7.32 26.52
CA VAL A 449 7.98 6.78 27.73
C VAL A 449 7.17 5.59 28.25
N LEU A 450 7.84 4.47 28.47
CA LEU A 450 7.35 3.26 29.13
C LEU A 450 8.08 3.07 30.44
N LEU A 451 7.31 3.08 31.53
CA LEU A 451 7.80 2.78 32.87
C LEU A 451 7.00 1.63 33.49
N LEU A 452 7.63 0.90 34.41
CA LEU A 452 6.93 -0.13 35.17
C LEU A 452 5.86 0.52 36.05
N ALA A 453 4.62 0.02 36.01
CA ALA A 453 3.54 0.53 36.83
C ALA A 453 3.85 0.25 38.31
N PRO A 454 3.84 1.29 39.17
CA PRO A 454 4.08 1.11 40.60
C PRO A 454 2.99 0.21 41.19
N THR A 455 3.31 -0.48 42.28
CA THR A 455 2.37 -1.30 43.06
C THR A 455 1.77 -2.54 42.37
N THR A 456 2.29 -2.91 41.20
CA THR A 456 1.97 -4.17 40.51
C THR A 456 2.77 -5.35 41.08
N SER A 457 2.35 -6.58 40.79
CA SER A 457 3.11 -7.79 41.13
C SER A 457 4.50 -7.78 40.47
N ALA A 458 4.61 -7.37 39.21
CA ALA A 458 5.87 -7.22 38.49
C ALA A 458 6.80 -6.18 39.13
N ALA A 459 6.27 -5.02 39.54
CA ALA A 459 7.05 -4.03 40.29
C ALA A 459 7.61 -4.59 41.60
N ARG A 460 6.76 -5.31 42.35
CA ARG A 460 7.16 -5.96 43.61
C ARG A 460 8.23 -7.04 43.39
N GLU A 461 8.04 -7.89 42.39
CA GLU A 461 9.03 -8.92 42.03
C GLU A 461 10.37 -8.28 41.65
N ARG A 462 10.33 -7.20 40.87
CA ARG A 462 11.53 -6.46 40.48
C ARG A 462 12.24 -5.78 41.63
N ALA A 463 11.49 -5.13 42.53
CA ALA A 463 12.05 -4.52 43.74
C ALA A 463 12.76 -5.57 44.62
N LYS A 464 12.12 -6.73 44.82
CA LYS A 464 12.70 -7.88 45.55
C LYS A 464 13.94 -8.44 44.85
N GLU A 465 13.89 -8.53 43.52
CA GLU A 465 14.98 -9.04 42.71
C GLU A 465 16.22 -8.13 42.78
N ILE A 466 16.05 -6.82 42.56
CA ILE A 466 17.14 -5.83 42.60
C ILE A 466 17.67 -5.60 44.03
N ARG A 467 16.86 -5.88 45.06
CA ARG A 467 17.16 -5.61 46.48
C ARG A 467 17.44 -4.13 46.78
N ASP A 468 16.82 -3.24 46.00
CA ASP A 468 16.90 -1.80 46.21
C ASP A 468 15.62 -1.32 46.91
N THR A 469 15.77 -0.88 48.16
CA THR A 469 14.66 -0.39 49.00
C THR A 469 14.07 0.93 48.50
N HIS A 470 14.72 1.61 47.57
CA HIS A 470 14.27 2.89 47.00
C HIS A 470 13.68 2.75 45.59
N PHE A 471 13.61 1.54 45.04
CA PHE A 471 13.13 1.31 43.67
C PHE A 471 11.74 1.91 43.42
N ASP A 472 10.78 1.65 44.32
CA ASP A 472 9.41 2.16 44.19
C ASP A 472 9.36 3.69 44.25
N GLN A 473 10.14 4.30 45.15
CA GLN A 473 10.25 5.75 45.27
C GLN A 473 10.82 6.38 43.98
N MET A 474 11.76 5.70 43.34
CA MET A 474 12.35 6.14 42.08
C MET A 474 11.35 6.09 40.92
N VAL A 475 10.58 5.00 40.81
CA VAL A 475 9.48 4.88 39.83
C VAL A 475 8.44 5.99 40.03
N GLU A 476 8.00 6.21 41.27
CA GLU A 476 7.04 7.26 41.59
C GLU A 476 7.58 8.65 41.26
N ARG A 477 8.85 8.94 41.56
CA ARG A 477 9.49 10.22 41.22
C ARG A 477 9.61 10.42 39.72
N ASN A 478 9.98 9.39 38.95
CA ASN A 478 9.99 9.47 37.49
C ASN A 478 8.60 9.81 36.97
N ILE A 479 7.56 9.15 37.48
CA ILE A 479 6.16 9.44 37.13
C ILE A 479 5.78 10.88 37.49
N GLN A 480 6.11 11.35 38.70
CA GLN A 480 5.83 12.73 39.13
C GLN A 480 6.45 13.76 38.19
N ARG A 481 7.71 13.58 37.83
CA ARG A 481 8.42 14.49 36.93
C ARG A 481 7.80 14.48 35.54
N LEU A 482 7.41 13.32 35.04
CA LEU A 482 6.73 13.22 33.75
C LEU A 482 5.34 13.87 33.77
N ARG A 483 4.56 13.72 34.85
CA ARG A 483 3.27 14.45 35.02
C ARG A 483 3.50 15.95 35.05
N PHE A 484 4.53 16.39 35.79
CA PHE A 484 4.88 17.80 35.87
C PHE A 484 5.31 18.35 34.50
N LEU A 485 6.18 17.65 33.78
CA LEU A 485 6.58 17.99 32.42
C LEU A 485 5.36 18.08 31.48
N ALA A 486 4.48 17.09 31.50
CA ALA A 486 3.25 17.09 30.69
C ALA A 486 2.35 18.29 31.00
N SER A 487 2.24 18.69 32.27
CA SER A 487 1.45 19.86 32.68
C SER A 487 2.00 21.21 32.18
N GLN A 488 3.29 21.26 31.83
CA GLN A 488 3.96 22.47 31.32
C GLN A 488 3.89 22.62 29.80
N LEU A 489 3.49 21.60 29.05
CA LEU A 489 3.50 21.66 27.59
C LEU A 489 2.55 22.73 27.02
N PRO A 490 1.28 22.85 27.49
CA PRO A 490 0.36 23.84 26.96
C PRO A 490 0.84 25.28 27.16
N SER A 491 1.44 25.58 28.32
CA SER A 491 1.95 26.94 28.62
C SER A 491 3.19 27.30 27.82
N ARG A 492 3.84 26.32 27.19
CA ARG A 492 5.02 26.50 26.32
C ARG A 492 4.69 26.42 24.83
N GLY A 493 3.40 26.30 24.46
CA GLY A 493 2.99 26.17 23.06
C GLY A 493 3.39 24.84 22.42
N ILE A 494 3.63 23.80 23.23
CA ILE A 494 3.95 22.45 22.75
C ILE A 494 2.68 21.61 22.83
N GLU A 495 2.33 20.94 21.73
CA GLU A 495 1.16 20.07 21.66
C GLU A 495 1.27 18.94 22.70
N PRO A 496 0.23 18.68 23.53
CA PRO A 496 0.27 17.67 24.60
C PRO A 496 0.61 16.26 24.09
N GLU A 497 0.28 15.97 22.83
CA GLU A 497 0.51 14.68 22.18
C GLU A 497 1.98 14.38 21.85
N ARG A 498 2.87 15.39 21.93
CA ARG A 498 4.32 15.25 21.76
C ARG A 498 4.97 14.47 22.90
N LEU A 499 4.35 14.40 24.08
CA LEU A 499 4.78 13.55 25.19
C LEU A 499 3.69 12.54 25.52
N ARG A 500 4.01 11.25 25.37
CA ARG A 500 3.12 10.17 25.80
C ARG A 500 3.83 9.29 26.80
N VAL A 501 3.19 9.10 27.94
CA VAL A 501 3.71 8.25 29.02
C VAL A 501 2.74 7.12 29.25
N ARG A 502 3.26 5.90 29.21
CA ARG A 502 2.50 4.69 29.49
C ARG A 502 3.21 3.83 30.52
N LEU A 503 2.42 3.04 31.23
CA LEU A 503 2.86 2.14 32.27
C LEU A 503 2.57 0.70 31.89
N TYR A 504 3.55 -0.18 32.07
CA TYR A 504 3.40 -1.62 31.83
C TYR A 504 3.43 -2.39 33.14
N ASP A 505 2.86 -3.59 33.17
CA ASP A 505 2.71 -4.43 34.36
C ASP A 505 3.38 -5.81 34.22
N GLN A 506 4.17 -6.01 33.16
CA GLN A 506 4.97 -7.20 32.91
C GLN A 506 6.44 -6.82 32.73
N LEU A 507 7.35 -7.60 33.30
CA LEU A 507 8.78 -7.29 33.20
C LEU A 507 9.29 -7.43 31.76
N PRO A 508 9.91 -6.37 31.20
CA PRO A 508 10.57 -6.47 29.92
C PRO A 508 11.86 -7.29 30.04
N GLU A 509 12.34 -7.80 28.91
CA GLU A 509 13.64 -8.49 28.83
C GLU A 509 14.80 -7.49 28.68
N ILE A 510 14.51 -6.30 28.14
CA ILE A 510 15.47 -5.25 27.85
C ILE A 510 14.96 -3.85 28.26
N SER A 511 15.88 -2.95 28.57
CA SER A 511 15.67 -1.50 28.53
C SER A 511 16.05 -0.96 27.15
N VAL A 512 15.30 0.02 26.66
CA VAL A 512 15.51 0.64 25.34
C VAL A 512 15.55 2.15 25.49
N HIS A 513 16.62 2.77 25.01
CA HIS A 513 16.72 4.21 24.88
C HIS A 513 17.00 4.52 23.41
N GLN A 514 15.94 4.79 22.65
CA GLN A 514 16.04 5.16 21.25
C GLN A 514 15.86 6.67 21.11
N ILE A 515 16.81 7.29 20.41
CA ILE A 515 16.80 8.69 20.02
C ILE A 515 17.09 8.71 18.52
N ASP A 516 16.07 9.03 17.73
CA ASP A 516 16.12 8.98 16.28
C ASP A 516 16.68 7.62 15.78
N ASP A 517 17.81 7.56 15.08
CA ASP A 517 18.33 6.27 14.57
C ASP A 517 19.26 5.56 15.54
N ARG A 518 19.54 6.13 16.72
CA ARG A 518 20.43 5.50 17.72
C ARG A 518 19.61 4.81 18.77
N VAL A 519 19.91 3.53 18.99
CA VAL A 519 19.24 2.68 19.98
C VAL A 519 20.27 2.17 20.96
N LEU A 520 20.07 2.47 22.24
CA LEU A 520 20.81 1.84 23.33
C LEU A 520 19.94 0.75 23.95
N VAL A 521 20.50 -0.46 23.98
CA VAL A 521 19.86 -1.65 24.55
C VAL A 521 20.62 -2.10 25.80
N GLY A 522 19.91 -2.23 26.90
CA GLY A 522 20.43 -2.83 28.14
C GLY A 522 19.64 -4.07 28.47
N PHE A 523 20.28 -5.21 28.67
CA PHE A 523 19.58 -6.42 29.12
C PHE A 523 19.26 -6.30 30.61
N LEU A 524 18.02 -6.57 31.01
CA LEU A 524 17.61 -6.49 32.40
C LEU A 524 18.25 -7.64 33.20
N PRO A 525 19.24 -7.35 34.06
CA PRO A 525 20.00 -8.39 34.72
C PRO A 525 19.27 -8.88 35.97
N TYR A 526 19.64 -10.08 36.42
CA TYR A 526 19.31 -10.55 37.75
C TYR A 526 20.04 -9.72 38.82
N ARG A 527 19.30 -9.17 39.80
CA ARG A 527 19.81 -8.39 40.95
C ARG A 527 20.50 -7.05 40.68
N ARG A 528 20.39 -6.47 39.48
CA ARG A 528 20.96 -5.13 39.20
C ARG A 528 19.97 -4.26 38.43
N ARG A 529 20.15 -2.94 38.53
CA ARG A 529 19.40 -1.97 37.72
C ARG A 529 19.87 -1.99 36.27
N SER A 530 18.96 -1.79 35.33
CA SER A 530 19.23 -1.63 33.89
C SER A 530 20.28 -0.56 33.62
N SER A 531 20.24 0.55 34.34
CA SER A 531 21.21 1.65 34.18
C SER A 531 22.66 1.29 34.57
N MET A 532 22.84 0.20 35.32
CA MET A 532 24.13 -0.26 35.85
C MET A 532 24.70 -1.45 35.08
N THR A 533 24.09 -1.82 33.96
CA THR A 533 24.59 -2.87 33.06
C THR A 533 25.27 -2.30 31.85
N SER A 534 26.05 -3.17 31.19
CA SER A 534 26.49 -2.96 29.82
C SER A 534 25.31 -2.54 28.95
N GLN A 535 25.51 -1.46 28.20
CA GLN A 535 24.59 -0.97 27.20
C GLN A 535 25.23 -1.13 25.83
N LEU A 536 24.47 -1.69 24.92
CA LEU A 536 24.85 -1.86 23.53
C LEU A 536 24.19 -0.77 22.72
N GLU A 537 24.99 0.18 22.24
CA GLU A 537 24.54 1.15 21.25
C GLU A 537 24.63 0.54 19.86
N THR A 538 23.54 0.65 19.13
CA THR A 538 23.39 0.19 17.77
C THR A 538 22.53 1.16 16.96
N GLU A 539 22.44 0.91 15.67
CA GLU A 539 21.52 1.62 14.78
C GLU A 539 20.14 0.98 14.86
N ARG A 540 19.09 1.80 14.72
CA ARG A 540 17.69 1.40 14.79
C ARG A 540 17.36 0.25 13.83
N HIS A 541 18.04 0.19 12.69
CA HIS A 541 17.81 -0.77 11.62
C HIS A 541 18.69 -2.02 11.69
N SER A 542 19.68 -2.04 12.59
CA SER A 542 20.43 -3.26 12.90
C SER A 542 19.50 -4.34 13.48
N GLU A 543 19.87 -5.61 13.40
CA GLU A 543 19.10 -6.72 13.99
C GLU A 543 18.75 -6.46 15.47
N LEU A 544 19.72 -5.98 16.25
CA LEU A 544 19.51 -5.63 17.67
C LEU A 544 18.61 -4.39 17.84
N GLY A 545 18.71 -3.40 16.94
CA GLY A 545 17.88 -2.20 16.96
C GLY A 545 16.42 -2.51 16.61
N VAL A 546 16.18 -3.32 15.58
CA VAL A 546 14.86 -3.78 15.16
C VAL A 546 14.21 -4.62 16.27
N TYR A 547 14.98 -5.54 16.87
CA TYR A 547 14.53 -6.29 18.04
C TYR A 547 14.12 -5.36 19.18
N ALA A 548 14.96 -4.40 19.53
CA ALA A 548 14.71 -3.48 20.64
C ALA A 548 13.49 -2.59 20.43
N VAL A 549 13.34 -2.00 19.25
CA VAL A 549 12.16 -1.20 18.90
C VAL A 549 10.91 -2.09 18.84
N GLY A 550 11.02 -3.33 18.34
CA GLY A 550 9.93 -4.30 18.35
C GLY A 550 9.43 -4.63 19.76
N GLN A 551 10.34 -4.86 20.71
CA GLN A 551 10.01 -5.06 22.13
C GLN A 551 9.31 -3.82 22.72
N PHE A 552 9.81 -2.63 22.40
CA PHE A 552 9.16 -1.38 22.81
C PHE A 552 7.71 -1.31 22.33
N GLU A 553 7.45 -1.50 21.03
CA GLU A 553 6.12 -1.36 20.44
C GLU A 553 5.14 -2.46 20.93
N GLN A 554 5.66 -3.67 21.15
CA GLN A 554 4.89 -4.77 21.74
C GLN A 554 4.37 -4.40 23.14
N ILE A 555 5.24 -3.84 23.99
CA ILE A 555 4.87 -3.39 25.33
C ILE A 555 3.99 -2.15 25.24
N TRP A 556 4.31 -1.20 24.35
CA TRP A 556 3.57 0.05 24.15
C TRP A 556 2.07 -0.18 23.90
N THR A 557 1.75 -1.17 23.07
CA THR A 557 0.38 -1.54 22.70
C THR A 557 -0.42 -2.06 23.91
N ARG A 558 0.26 -2.72 24.85
CA ARG A 558 -0.32 -3.30 26.07
C ARG A 558 -0.21 -2.39 27.29
N ALA A 559 0.65 -1.40 27.25
CA ALA A 559 0.85 -0.44 28.32
C ALA A 559 -0.31 0.56 28.41
N ARG A 560 -0.48 1.18 29.57
CA ARG A 560 -1.64 2.03 29.91
C ARG A 560 -1.23 3.48 30.14
N PRO A 561 -2.03 4.47 29.70
CA PRO A 561 -1.75 5.88 29.98
C PRO A 561 -1.60 6.17 31.46
N LEU A 562 -0.88 7.25 31.77
CA LEU A 562 -0.58 7.67 33.14
C LEU A 562 -1.82 8.13 33.95
N ASP A 563 -2.89 8.53 33.25
CA ASP A 563 -4.04 9.25 33.82
C ASP A 563 -4.91 8.43 34.78
N GLY A 564 -4.68 7.12 34.91
CA GLY A 564 -5.41 6.22 35.80
C GLY A 564 -4.83 6.09 37.21
N LEU A 565 -3.68 6.69 37.52
CA LEU A 565 -3.06 6.60 38.85
C LEU A 565 -3.44 7.76 39.76
N ARG A 566 -3.62 7.49 41.05
CA ARG A 566 -4.01 8.44 42.10
C ARG A 566 -3.15 8.29 43.35
N TYR A 567 -2.90 9.40 44.02
CA TYR A 567 -2.26 9.35 45.33
C TYR A 567 -3.24 8.95 46.42
N VAL A 568 -2.85 7.93 47.18
CA VAL A 568 -3.50 7.53 48.42
C VAL A 568 -2.48 7.63 49.55
N ILE A 569 -2.83 8.37 50.60
CA ILE A 569 -2.05 8.47 51.83
C ILE A 569 -2.63 7.44 52.80
N LEU A 570 -1.77 6.58 53.33
CA LEU A 570 -2.15 5.57 54.31
C LEU A 570 -1.59 5.94 55.68
N ARG A 571 -2.40 5.80 56.73
CA ARG A 571 -1.92 5.94 58.12
C ARG A 571 -2.37 4.74 58.93
N ASN A 572 -1.42 4.15 59.65
CA ASN A 572 -1.68 3.14 60.67
C ASN A 572 -1.79 3.85 62.03
N GLN A 573 -2.90 3.65 62.75
CA GLN A 573 -3.12 4.29 64.06
C GLN A 573 -2.12 3.85 65.15
N GLY A 574 -1.37 2.76 64.96
CA GLY A 574 -0.42 2.21 65.94
C GLY A 574 1.00 2.75 65.84
N THR A 575 1.35 3.49 64.78
CA THR A 575 2.73 3.96 64.54
C THR A 575 2.77 5.47 64.41
N MET A 576 3.66 6.14 65.16
CA MET A 576 3.96 7.60 65.09
C MET A 576 4.57 8.05 63.72
N VAL A 577 4.43 7.24 62.68
CA VAL A 577 5.06 7.44 61.36
C VAL A 577 4.20 8.37 60.51
N GLN A 578 4.83 9.32 59.81
CA GLN A 578 4.19 10.14 58.77
C GLN A 578 3.51 9.20 57.76
N GLY A 579 2.24 9.45 57.43
CA GLY A 579 1.48 8.59 56.53
C GLY A 579 2.22 8.26 55.22
N GLU A 580 2.17 6.99 54.82
CA GLU A 580 2.82 6.50 53.60
C GLU A 580 1.99 6.93 52.40
N ARG A 581 2.55 7.81 51.56
CA ARG A 581 1.90 8.27 50.34
C ARG A 581 2.28 7.33 49.20
N LEU A 582 1.28 6.70 48.59
CA LEU A 582 1.46 5.74 47.51
C LEU A 582 0.75 6.21 46.25
N LEU A 583 1.37 5.97 45.09
CA LEU A 583 0.70 6.15 43.81
C LEU A 583 0.07 4.83 43.36
N VAL A 584 -1.27 4.75 43.40
CA VAL A 584 -2.02 3.51 43.19
C VAL A 584 -3.01 3.62 42.04
N ARG A 585 -3.47 2.47 41.53
CA ARG A 585 -4.65 2.44 40.65
C ARG A 585 -5.88 2.63 41.53
N ALA A 586 -6.57 3.76 41.35
CA ALA A 586 -7.80 4.06 42.05
C ALA A 586 -8.89 4.52 41.08
N TRP A 587 -10.10 4.02 41.27
CA TRP A 587 -11.26 4.36 40.45
C TRP A 587 -12.53 4.43 41.28
N GLN A 588 -13.53 5.14 40.77
CA GLN A 588 -14.80 5.33 41.44
C GLN A 588 -15.91 4.55 40.74
N VAL A 589 -16.76 3.88 41.52
CA VAL A 589 -18.01 3.27 41.05
C VAL A 589 -19.14 3.76 41.95
N GLY A 590 -20.10 4.48 41.35
CA GLY A 590 -21.09 5.22 42.13
C GLY A 590 -20.41 6.30 42.98
N ARG A 591 -20.57 6.22 44.31
CA ARG A 591 -19.95 7.14 45.26
C ARG A 591 -18.70 6.56 45.94
N THR A 592 -18.41 5.29 45.74
CA THR A 592 -17.36 4.56 46.45
C THR A 592 -16.09 4.50 45.62
N TRP A 593 -14.96 4.81 46.25
CA TRP A 593 -13.65 4.66 45.66
C TRP A 593 -13.13 3.23 45.85
N HIS A 594 -12.40 2.75 44.87
CA HIS A 594 -11.80 1.41 44.85
C HIS A 594 -10.33 1.57 44.55
N VAL A 595 -9.49 0.74 45.17
CA VAL A 595 -8.04 0.77 45.02
C VAL A 595 -7.49 -0.63 44.78
N ALA A 596 -6.45 -0.70 43.95
CA ALA A 596 -5.71 -1.94 43.69
C ALA A 596 -4.21 -1.69 43.78
N SER A 597 -3.57 -2.25 44.82
CA SER A 597 -2.14 -2.06 45.10
C SER A 597 -1.58 -3.21 45.94
N ALA A 598 -0.51 -3.87 45.47
CA ALA A 598 0.21 -4.87 46.27
C ALA A 598 0.79 -4.28 47.57
N ARG A 599 1.11 -2.98 47.56
CA ARG A 599 1.70 -2.28 48.71
C ARG A 599 0.66 -1.98 49.79
N ILE A 600 -0.58 -1.68 49.40
CA ILE A 600 -1.70 -1.60 50.33
C ILE A 600 -1.84 -2.93 51.07
N GLU A 601 -1.79 -4.05 50.35
CA GLU A 601 -1.89 -5.37 50.99
C GLU A 601 -0.75 -5.67 51.97
N GLU A 602 0.48 -5.27 51.67
CA GLU A 602 1.61 -5.40 52.59
C GLU A 602 1.41 -4.58 53.87
N LEU A 603 0.91 -3.35 53.74
CA LEU A 603 0.66 -2.47 54.88
C LEU A 603 -0.52 -2.95 55.73
N VAL A 604 -1.58 -3.44 55.09
CA VAL A 604 -2.71 -4.07 55.79
C VAL A 604 -2.25 -5.33 56.51
N ALA A 605 -1.48 -6.20 55.86
CA ALA A 605 -0.95 -7.42 56.47
C ALA A 605 0.05 -7.15 57.62
N ALA A 606 0.79 -6.04 57.56
CA ALA A 606 1.69 -5.61 58.63
C ALA A 606 0.98 -4.87 59.78
N SER A 607 -0.29 -4.48 59.60
CA SER A 607 -1.06 -3.78 60.64
C SER A 607 -1.67 -4.78 61.64
N GLU A 608 -1.65 -4.43 62.93
CA GLU A 608 -2.34 -5.24 63.94
C GLU A 608 -3.86 -5.06 63.80
N PRO A 609 -4.68 -6.10 64.08
CA PRO A 609 -6.15 -6.01 63.96
C PRO A 609 -6.81 -4.87 64.78
N ARG A 610 -6.10 -4.34 65.78
CA ARG A 610 -6.56 -3.21 66.63
C ARG A 610 -6.21 -1.83 66.08
N HIS A 611 -5.38 -1.76 65.04
CA HIS A 611 -4.91 -0.53 64.44
C HIS A 611 -5.22 -0.51 62.94
N PRO A 612 -6.51 -0.34 62.60
CA PRO A 612 -6.94 -0.37 61.21
C PRO A 612 -6.29 0.74 60.39
N VAL A 613 -5.96 0.42 59.14
CA VAL A 613 -5.30 1.33 58.20
C VAL A 613 -6.33 2.27 57.60
N HIS A 614 -6.10 3.58 57.75
CA HIS A 614 -6.91 4.61 57.13
C HIS A 614 -6.29 5.09 55.83
N ALA A 615 -7.14 5.43 54.87
CA ALA A 615 -6.75 6.00 53.58
C ALA A 615 -7.32 7.41 53.40
N TRP A 616 -6.54 8.28 52.76
CA TRP A 616 -6.98 9.57 52.20
C TRP A 616 -6.59 9.60 50.73
N ILE A 617 -7.55 9.89 49.84
CA ILE A 617 -7.30 9.99 48.40
C ILE A 617 -7.23 11.46 47.97
N GLU A 618 -6.35 11.78 47.01
CA GLU A 618 -6.10 13.17 46.60
C GLU A 618 -7.34 13.87 46.02
N GLU A 619 -8.27 13.14 45.42
CA GLU A 619 -9.54 13.64 44.88
C GLU A 619 -10.60 13.99 45.93
N ALA A 620 -10.44 13.51 47.16
CA ALA A 620 -11.36 13.79 48.26
C ALA A 620 -10.57 14.36 49.46
N PRO A 621 -9.99 15.56 49.32
CA PRO A 621 -9.14 16.13 50.36
C PRO A 621 -9.94 16.32 51.66
N GLY A 622 -9.44 15.73 52.75
CA GLY A 622 -10.06 15.78 54.08
C GLY A 622 -11.03 14.63 54.39
N ALA A 623 -11.45 13.84 53.40
CA ALA A 623 -12.24 12.63 53.63
C ALA A 623 -11.33 11.48 54.07
N GLN A 624 -11.70 10.83 55.17
CA GLN A 624 -11.00 9.66 55.70
C GLN A 624 -11.78 8.41 55.31
N PHE A 625 -11.06 7.36 54.91
CA PHE A 625 -11.65 6.10 54.47
C PHE A 625 -11.08 4.91 55.25
N TRP A 626 -11.92 3.90 55.50
CA TRP A 626 -11.55 2.54 55.84
C TRP A 626 -11.26 1.74 54.59
N LEU A 627 -10.30 0.82 54.68
CA LEU A 627 -10.07 -0.20 53.65
C LEU A 627 -10.98 -1.40 53.92
N SER A 628 -11.85 -1.75 52.98
CA SER A 628 -12.68 -2.96 53.06
C SER A 628 -11.81 -4.23 53.03
N GLU A 629 -12.40 -5.38 53.34
CA GLU A 629 -11.83 -6.66 52.94
C GLU A 629 -11.66 -6.75 51.40
N PRO A 630 -10.75 -7.59 50.89
CA PRO A 630 -10.62 -7.83 49.46
C PRO A 630 -11.94 -8.21 48.83
N LEU A 631 -12.33 -7.48 47.80
CA LEU A 631 -13.58 -7.72 47.10
C LEU A 631 -13.49 -9.02 46.29
N ILE A 632 -14.59 -9.78 46.25
CA ILE A 632 -14.74 -10.97 45.42
C ILE A 632 -15.30 -10.54 44.06
N ARG A 633 -14.65 -10.98 42.98
CA ARG A 633 -14.97 -10.56 41.60
C ARG A 633 -16.41 -10.83 41.20
N ASP A 634 -16.88 -12.06 41.42
CA ASP A 634 -18.22 -12.50 40.97
C ASP A 634 -19.36 -11.77 41.69
N GLU A 635 -19.10 -11.25 42.90
CA GLU A 635 -20.07 -10.50 43.70
C GLU A 635 -20.08 -9.00 43.35
N ASN A 636 -19.05 -8.51 42.67
CA ASN A 636 -18.80 -7.09 42.47
C ASN A 636 -18.51 -6.75 41.00
N VAL A 637 -19.16 -7.45 40.06
CA VAL A 637 -18.97 -7.29 38.60
C VAL A 637 -18.84 -5.84 38.12
N PRO A 638 -19.68 -4.87 38.57
CA PRO A 638 -19.56 -3.47 38.14
C PRO A 638 -18.19 -2.82 38.46
N VAL A 639 -17.54 -3.25 39.55
CA VAL A 639 -16.23 -2.75 39.97
C VAL A 639 -15.13 -3.22 39.02
N TRP A 640 -15.16 -4.49 38.61
CA TRP A 640 -14.20 -5.06 37.66
C TRP A 640 -14.46 -4.58 36.24
N ASP A 641 -15.72 -4.37 35.84
CA ASP A 641 -16.04 -3.78 34.55
C ASP A 641 -15.56 -2.32 34.46
N ALA A 642 -15.71 -1.55 35.55
CA ALA A 642 -15.18 -0.19 35.62
C ALA A 642 -13.65 -0.19 35.56
N PHE A 643 -13.00 -1.11 36.26
CA PHE A 643 -11.56 -1.33 36.18
C PHE A 643 -11.13 -1.68 34.74
N ALA A 644 -11.81 -2.63 34.09
CA ALA A 644 -11.51 -3.03 32.73
C ALA A 644 -11.70 -1.90 31.70
N ARG A 645 -12.69 -1.03 31.89
CA ARG A 645 -12.86 0.16 31.04
C ARG A 645 -11.75 1.19 31.24
N LEU A 646 -11.36 1.46 32.48
CA LEU A 646 -10.37 2.50 32.80
C LEU A 646 -8.93 2.05 32.52
N TYR A 647 -8.62 0.78 32.80
CA TYR A 647 -7.27 0.23 32.77
C TYR A 647 -7.08 -0.82 31.67
N GLY A 648 -8.09 -1.11 30.84
CA GLY A 648 -7.99 -2.02 29.71
C GLY A 648 -7.59 -3.45 30.09
N ALA A 649 -7.80 -3.87 31.33
CA ALA A 649 -7.40 -5.17 31.86
C ALA A 649 -8.55 -5.78 32.66
N ALA A 650 -8.78 -7.08 32.49
CA ALA A 650 -9.86 -7.77 33.19
C ALA A 650 -9.57 -7.99 34.68
N ASP A 651 -8.31 -7.85 35.10
CA ASP A 651 -7.85 -8.10 36.46
C ASP A 651 -6.64 -7.21 36.79
N PRO A 652 -6.60 -6.54 37.95
CA PRO A 652 -5.42 -5.81 38.41
C PRO A 652 -4.22 -6.69 38.79
N GLY A 653 -4.38 -8.00 38.97
CA GLY A 653 -3.33 -8.92 39.42
C GLY A 653 -2.94 -8.77 40.89
N VAL A 654 -3.69 -7.95 41.63
CA VAL A 654 -3.57 -7.69 43.07
C VAL A 654 -4.98 -7.53 43.65
N PRO A 655 -5.19 -7.79 44.95
CA PRO A 655 -6.48 -7.57 45.59
C PRO A 655 -7.04 -6.16 45.37
N VAL A 656 -8.37 -6.08 45.25
CA VAL A 656 -9.13 -4.82 45.14
C VAL A 656 -9.84 -4.57 46.46
N ARG A 657 -9.71 -3.35 47.01
CA ARG A 657 -10.42 -2.92 48.22
C ARG A 657 -11.29 -1.70 47.92
N ALA A 658 -12.46 -1.63 48.55
CA ALA A 658 -13.26 -0.43 48.61
C ALA A 658 -12.72 0.52 49.68
N LEU A 659 -12.88 1.82 49.45
CA LEU A 659 -12.63 2.90 50.39
C LEU A 659 -13.97 3.33 50.97
N ASP A 660 -14.29 2.82 52.16
CA ASP A 660 -15.53 3.12 52.87
C ASP A 660 -15.36 4.37 53.71
N LEU A 661 -16.25 5.36 53.55
CA LEU A 661 -16.12 6.64 54.26
C LEU A 661 -16.19 6.43 55.77
N VAL A 662 -15.26 7.02 56.53
CA VAL A 662 -15.38 7.13 57.99
C VAL A 662 -16.39 8.23 58.27
N GLU A 663 -17.55 7.87 58.84
CA GLU A 663 -18.57 8.82 59.28
C GLU A 663 -18.09 9.73 60.42
#